data_AF-A0A7C1LKZ8-F1
#
_entry.id   AF-A0A7C1LKZ8-F1
#
_cell.length_a   1.000
_cell.length_b   1.000
_cell.length_c   1.000
_cell.angle_alpha   90.00
_cell.angle_beta   90.00
_cell.angle_gamma   90.00
#
_symmetry.space_group_name_H-M   'P 1'
#
loop_
_entity.id
_entity.type
_entity.pdbx_description
1 polymer ?
#
loop_
_entity_poly.entity_id
_entity_poly.type
_entity_poly.pdbx_seq_one_letter_code
_entity_poly.pdbx_strand_id
1 'polypeptide(L)'
;MSKMTDNSFSLTDLYPKYVINSKGEKKPFEETSVAKILNKETGLDMHIAEEVAEETIRKIIGLGMKEITTNYIRELVCVELTQRGMLKYRNLFARAINLENISFKLEDDYLSNFKNKQPDWGTLGYITYKRTYARLIETENRKEEFWETIRRVVEGCYSIQKEHCIKLSLPWNDGKAQKSAQTMFKKIWDFKFSPPGRGLWMMGTEFIARHGSMALNNCGFASTEDIDLKYSKAFEFVMDALMLGVGVGFDTKGAGKIIIKQPKEGYFEFQLPDSREGWVESLKLMVDAYFFGKQVPKYDFSLIRAAGAPIRGFGGIASGPEPLKEMLEDVHNILESRIGQKITSLDIVDIMNYIGKCVVAGNVRRCIEENSRVSTTRGLVKIKDIKIGELVLTSSGKYRKVINIFNQGIQETVKITTPMGTLICTPNHRLSVYKSLRAYSWKRADKLKSTDRLISIPHTIGVNGISDDYVWLIGFYIGDGNAYIRKDYGGTVTFTMTRERLNGNLGDKCISILKNIGFNPKIREEGKVGRIRVHSKEFAEELQKFKKPNKEQIVPDFIWNGTSKIRSAFIAGLADADGGTRNNVLYSKYPNFLRKVQKILLSLGIATTVHILPKRKLKGYNKQYEGSHSLHIRGIQSQIRAKELIEPYTARWNIILRKNKKNGLSIPYQIIMDAKQRGEINFNITASGLIRPTKTDKIGEISTLMEHGKRVQKVVPKYRDANFDTLIEKELVNPNWIPIEVISIDSAGKRQIYDIEVEDNHEFVCEGFLVHNSAEIALGDPTDLDFITCKQDQEKLYSHRWASNNSIFAVKGLDYSFIANQIAVNGEPGVFWLENAKAYSRMGEKPDFKDKKAAGVNPCGEQTLESFELCCLVESFPSRHDSYEEFQETLKYAYLYAKSVTLVNTHWQETNAVMLKNRRMGISQTGIIEAFVKHGRRKMLEWCVKGYNYLQDLDEQYSGWLCIPRSIKITTVKPSGTVSLLPGVPPGIHYPHSEYYIRRIRLSMNSDLIEPIKNAGYKIETDSYSPNTVVAEFPVHEKYFERSKNDVSIWEQAENAAAYQHHWSDNQVSITITFTQDEADQIKHVLECYEDKLKSVSFLPIKEHGYKQAPYEEITKEKYEELTRNLKPLSLDETKDRAIGEKFCDSDSCELPADYFNK
;
A
#
# COMPACT_ATOMS: atom_id res chain seq x y z
N MET A 1 62.62 57.72 4.75
CA MET A 1 61.38 57.82 3.93
C MET A 1 61.36 56.65 2.96
N SER A 2 60.36 55.79 3.02
CA SER A 2 59.97 54.91 1.91
C SER A 2 58.55 54.41 2.17
N LYS A 3 57.59 54.88 1.38
CA LYS A 3 56.20 54.43 1.33
C LYS A 3 55.74 54.58 -0.11
N MET A 4 55.64 53.46 -0.83
CA MET A 4 54.85 53.27 -2.05
C MET A 4 54.65 51.75 -2.17
N THR A 5 53.48 51.27 -1.75
CA THR A 5 52.31 50.97 -2.60
C THR A 5 52.45 49.65 -3.35
N ASP A 6 52.03 48.58 -2.69
CA ASP A 6 51.75 47.29 -3.31
C ASP A 6 50.22 47.16 -3.43
N ASN A 7 49.68 47.47 -4.62
CA ASN A 7 48.25 47.42 -4.94
C ASN A 7 47.97 46.18 -5.80
N SER A 8 47.91 45.01 -5.18
CA SER A 8 47.37 43.79 -5.81
C SER A 8 45.84 43.88 -5.87
N PHE A 9 45.32 44.52 -6.93
CA PHE A 9 43.89 44.62 -7.16
C PHE A 9 43.33 43.26 -7.61
N SER A 10 42.48 42.64 -6.79
CA SER A 10 41.88 41.34 -7.09
C SER A 10 40.48 41.48 -7.68
N LEU A 11 40.03 40.48 -8.44
CA LEU A 11 38.67 40.46 -9.00
C LEU A 11 37.60 40.43 -7.91
N THR A 12 37.92 39.88 -6.73
CA THR A 12 37.07 39.89 -5.54
C THR A 12 36.92 41.27 -4.88
N ASP A 13 37.82 42.23 -5.13
CA ASP A 13 37.69 43.61 -4.63
C ASP A 13 36.58 44.41 -5.36
N LEU A 14 36.14 43.91 -6.52
CA LEU A 14 35.05 44.47 -7.31
C LEU A 14 33.67 43.94 -6.92
N TYR A 15 33.59 42.91 -6.07
CA TYR A 15 32.31 42.32 -5.68
C TYR A 15 31.60 43.16 -4.62
N PRO A 16 30.25 43.12 -4.54
CA PRO A 16 29.53 43.67 -3.39
C PRO A 16 30.04 43.04 -2.10
N LYS A 17 30.23 43.83 -1.04
CA LYS A 17 30.70 43.30 0.24
C LYS A 17 29.63 42.49 0.96
N TYR A 18 28.36 42.82 0.72
CA TYR A 18 27.23 42.19 1.40
C TYR A 18 26.04 41.96 0.45
N VAL A 19 25.34 40.85 0.70
CA VAL A 19 23.99 40.60 0.20
C VAL A 19 22.97 40.79 1.33
N ILE A 20 21.88 41.50 1.05
CA ILE A 20 20.74 41.67 1.95
C ILE A 20 19.66 40.70 1.52
N ASN A 21 19.26 39.79 2.41
CA ASN A 21 18.18 38.84 2.12
C ASN A 21 16.78 39.46 2.34
N SER A 22 15.75 38.72 1.99
CA SER A 22 14.35 39.15 2.09
C SER A 22 13.84 39.44 3.51
N LYS A 23 14.54 38.96 4.55
CA LYS A 23 14.27 39.29 5.96
C LYS A 23 15.00 40.55 6.44
N GLY A 24 15.72 41.23 5.55
CA GLY A 24 16.61 42.35 5.89
C GLY A 24 17.94 41.92 6.54
N GLU A 25 18.25 40.62 6.61
CA GLU A 25 19.51 40.14 7.18
C GLU A 25 20.66 40.39 6.20
N LYS A 26 21.73 41.02 6.68
CA LYS A 26 22.95 41.33 5.93
C LYS A 26 23.96 40.20 6.06
N LYS A 27 24.39 39.61 4.94
CA LYS A 27 25.34 38.48 4.87
C LYS A 27 26.48 38.80 3.90
N PRO A 28 27.66 38.16 4.02
CA PRO A 28 28.71 38.27 3.00
C PRO A 28 28.19 37.83 1.63
N PHE A 29 28.67 38.47 0.56
CA PHE A 29 28.37 38.05 -0.81
C PHE A 29 29.25 36.85 -1.21
N GLU A 30 28.64 35.81 -1.76
CA GLU A 30 29.36 34.61 -2.25
C GLU A 30 29.03 34.37 -3.73
N GLU A 31 30.02 34.45 -4.62
CA GLU A 31 29.84 34.27 -6.07
C GLU A 31 29.17 32.94 -6.42
N THR A 32 29.63 31.84 -5.81
CA THR A 32 29.13 30.48 -6.10
C THR A 32 27.69 30.25 -5.63
N SER A 33 27.13 31.16 -4.82
CA SER A 33 25.75 31.04 -4.35
C SER A 33 24.74 31.23 -5.48
N VAL A 34 25.01 32.09 -6.46
CA VAL A 34 24.07 32.43 -7.54
C VAL A 34 23.79 31.21 -8.43
N ALA A 35 24.85 30.54 -8.91
CA ALA A 35 24.75 29.31 -9.70
C ALA A 35 24.04 28.18 -8.94
N LYS A 36 24.45 27.95 -7.68
CA LYS A 36 23.84 26.93 -6.80
C LYS A 36 22.36 27.17 -6.57
N ILE A 37 21.94 28.42 -6.36
CA ILE A 37 20.53 28.80 -6.16
C ILE A 37 19.75 28.63 -7.47
N LEU A 38 20.30 29.07 -8.60
CA LEU A 38 19.68 28.91 -9.92
C LEU A 38 19.48 27.44 -10.30
N ASN A 39 20.51 26.60 -10.19
CA ASN A 39 20.42 25.15 -10.39
C ASN A 39 19.37 24.51 -9.45
N LYS A 40 19.47 24.78 -8.14
CA LYS A 40 18.58 24.21 -7.10
C LYS A 40 17.10 24.54 -7.33
N GLU A 41 16.79 25.75 -7.77
CA GLU A 41 15.41 26.24 -7.87
C GLU A 41 14.77 26.00 -9.24
N THR A 42 15.56 25.90 -10.31
CA THR A 42 15.03 25.74 -11.67
C THR A 42 15.29 24.38 -12.30
N GLY A 43 16.20 23.58 -11.71
CA GLY A 43 16.68 22.34 -12.31
C GLY A 43 17.54 22.55 -13.57
N LEU A 44 17.96 23.79 -13.85
CA LEU A 44 18.91 24.10 -14.92
C LEU A 44 20.23 23.38 -14.65
N ASP A 45 20.83 22.80 -15.70
CA ASP A 45 22.13 22.16 -15.62
C ASP A 45 23.17 23.05 -14.93
N MET A 46 24.05 22.48 -14.11
CA MET A 46 24.96 23.28 -13.27
C MET A 46 25.94 24.08 -14.12
N HIS A 47 26.43 23.54 -15.24
CA HIS A 47 27.37 24.25 -16.11
C HIS A 47 26.70 25.47 -16.75
N ILE A 48 25.46 25.31 -17.24
CA ILE A 48 24.67 26.43 -17.79
C ILE A 48 24.29 27.44 -16.69
N ALA A 49 24.01 26.97 -15.46
CA ALA A 49 23.74 27.84 -14.32
C ALA A 49 24.98 28.63 -13.86
N GLU A 50 26.18 28.06 -14.00
CA GLU A 50 27.47 28.73 -13.77
C GLU A 50 27.72 29.82 -14.82
N GLU A 51 27.52 29.56 -16.11
CA GLU A 51 27.63 30.59 -17.16
C GLU A 51 26.67 31.76 -16.94
N VAL A 52 25.40 31.47 -16.60
CA VAL A 52 24.38 32.49 -16.32
C VAL A 52 24.74 33.28 -15.06
N ALA A 53 25.30 32.63 -14.04
CA ALA A 53 25.76 33.29 -12.82
C ALA A 53 26.98 34.18 -13.08
N GLU A 54 27.96 33.74 -13.87
CA GLU A 54 29.15 34.53 -14.20
C GLU A 54 28.77 35.84 -14.90
N GLU A 55 27.92 35.77 -15.93
CA GLU A 55 27.48 36.96 -16.67
C GLU A 55 26.58 37.87 -15.81
N THR A 56 25.79 37.30 -14.90
CA THR A 56 25.07 38.05 -13.87
C THR A 56 26.04 38.79 -12.93
N ILE A 57 27.11 38.13 -12.48
CA ILE A 57 28.10 38.70 -11.56
C ILE A 57 28.92 39.81 -12.24
N ARG A 58 29.28 39.65 -13.53
CA ARG A 58 29.87 40.74 -14.34
C ARG A 58 28.96 41.97 -14.41
N LYS A 59 27.65 41.78 -14.60
CA LYS A 59 26.66 42.87 -14.55
C LYS A 59 26.59 43.52 -13.16
N ILE A 60 26.63 42.74 -12.08
CA ILE A 60 26.66 43.24 -10.69
C ILE A 60 27.92 44.08 -10.43
N ILE A 61 29.10 43.62 -10.86
CA ILE A 61 30.37 44.37 -10.76
C ILE A 61 30.26 45.72 -11.48
N GLY A 62 29.71 45.73 -12.70
CA GLY A 62 29.53 46.95 -13.50
C GLY A 62 28.66 48.03 -12.85
N LEU A 63 27.84 47.67 -11.85
CA LEU A 63 27.01 48.61 -11.08
C LEU A 63 27.74 49.26 -9.89
N GLY A 64 28.94 48.79 -9.52
CA GLY A 64 29.77 49.40 -8.46
C GLY A 64 29.14 49.41 -7.05
N MET A 65 28.15 48.55 -6.80
CA MET A 65 27.36 48.54 -5.57
C MET A 65 28.11 47.87 -4.41
N LYS A 66 28.27 48.59 -3.28
CA LYS A 66 28.86 48.01 -2.05
C LYS A 66 27.99 46.94 -1.41
N GLU A 67 26.68 47.00 -1.62
CA GLU A 67 25.67 46.12 -1.02
C GLU A 67 24.56 45.87 -2.05
N ILE A 68 24.05 44.65 -2.11
CA ILE A 68 23.03 44.24 -3.11
C ILE A 68 21.92 43.41 -2.45
N THR A 69 20.68 43.50 -2.92
CA THR A 69 19.58 42.69 -2.39
C THR A 69 19.45 41.36 -3.14
N THR A 70 18.97 40.31 -2.46
CA THR A 70 18.67 39.02 -3.12
C THR A 70 17.69 39.18 -4.28
N ASN A 71 16.69 40.05 -4.16
CA ASN A 71 15.73 40.29 -5.24
C ASN A 71 16.39 40.89 -6.49
N TYR A 72 17.29 41.86 -6.32
CA TYR A 72 17.97 42.52 -7.43
C TYR A 72 18.96 41.58 -8.15
N ILE A 73 19.68 40.72 -7.41
CA ILE A 73 20.46 39.62 -8.02
C ILE A 73 19.55 38.76 -8.90
N ARG A 74 18.36 38.37 -8.39
CA ARG A 74 17.46 37.47 -9.10
C ARG A 74 16.79 38.12 -10.32
N GLU A 75 16.54 39.42 -10.30
CA GLU A 75 16.11 40.17 -11.48
C GLU A 75 17.17 40.13 -12.58
N LEU A 76 18.45 40.35 -12.25
CA LEU A 76 19.56 40.28 -13.21
C LEU A 76 19.73 38.88 -13.81
N VAL A 77 19.60 37.81 -13.00
CA VAL A 77 19.55 36.43 -13.52
C VAL A 77 18.34 36.21 -14.45
N CYS A 78 17.17 36.78 -14.12
CA CYS A 78 16.00 36.68 -14.99
C CYS A 78 16.18 37.42 -16.32
N VAL A 79 16.92 38.53 -16.34
CA VAL A 79 17.32 39.22 -17.59
C VAL A 79 18.24 38.32 -18.41
N GLU A 80 19.28 37.74 -17.81
CA GLU A 80 20.22 36.83 -18.49
C GLU A 80 19.51 35.61 -19.10
N LEU A 81 18.64 34.95 -18.32
CA LEU A 81 17.84 33.82 -18.82
C LEU A 81 16.85 34.25 -19.93
N THR A 82 16.38 35.50 -19.92
CA THR A 82 15.54 36.03 -21.02
C THR A 82 16.37 36.26 -22.29
N GLN A 83 17.56 36.84 -22.15
CA GLN A 83 18.48 37.09 -23.27
C GLN A 83 18.93 35.79 -23.95
N ARG A 84 19.07 34.69 -23.19
CA ARG A 84 19.37 33.34 -23.71
C ARG A 84 18.15 32.56 -24.23
N GLY A 85 16.96 33.17 -24.30
CA GLY A 85 15.72 32.48 -24.70
C GLY A 85 15.22 31.41 -23.72
N MET A 86 15.81 31.32 -22.53
CA MET A 86 15.56 30.30 -21.50
C MET A 86 14.29 30.57 -20.68
N LEU A 87 13.18 30.90 -21.35
CA LEU A 87 11.93 31.36 -20.75
C LEU A 87 11.36 30.39 -19.70
N LYS A 88 11.54 29.07 -19.87
CA LYS A 88 11.17 28.04 -18.87
C LYS A 88 11.88 28.30 -17.53
N TYR A 89 13.21 28.37 -17.56
CA TYR A 89 14.03 28.56 -16.36
C TYR A 89 13.86 29.96 -15.78
N ARG A 90 13.74 30.99 -16.64
CA ARG A 90 13.38 32.35 -16.21
C ARG A 90 12.07 32.38 -15.43
N ASN A 91 11.03 31.70 -15.91
CA ASN A 91 9.74 31.69 -15.24
C ASN A 91 9.74 30.87 -13.94
N LEU A 92 10.59 29.85 -13.82
CA LEU A 92 10.85 29.17 -12.56
C LEU A 92 11.60 30.09 -11.57
N PHE A 93 12.61 30.83 -12.05
CA PHE A 93 13.45 31.68 -11.19
C PHE A 93 12.75 32.99 -10.75
N ALA A 94 11.93 33.59 -11.62
CA ALA A 94 11.19 34.81 -11.30
C ALA A 94 10.13 34.59 -10.19
N ARG A 95 9.62 33.37 -10.02
CA ARG A 95 8.53 33.06 -9.08
C ARG A 95 8.85 33.36 -7.61
N ALA A 96 10.10 33.16 -7.16
CA ALA A 96 10.43 33.38 -5.75
C ALA A 96 10.39 34.86 -5.34
N ILE A 97 10.74 35.78 -6.26
CA ILE A 97 10.71 37.24 -6.02
C ILE A 97 9.26 37.71 -5.79
N ASN A 98 8.32 37.12 -6.54
CA ASN A 98 6.90 37.46 -6.44
C ASN A 98 6.26 36.95 -5.14
N LEU A 99 6.63 35.77 -4.64
CA LEU A 99 5.95 35.12 -3.52
C LEU A 99 5.98 35.95 -2.22
N GLU A 100 7.07 36.64 -1.91
CA GLU A 100 7.18 37.39 -0.66
C GLU A 100 6.35 38.67 -0.66
N ASN A 101 6.29 39.39 -1.78
CA ASN A 101 5.50 40.63 -1.91
C ASN A 101 4.00 40.38 -2.20
N ILE A 102 3.64 39.22 -2.74
CA ILE A 102 2.26 38.90 -3.20
C ILE A 102 1.53 37.97 -2.23
N SER A 103 2.24 37.25 -1.33
CA SER A 103 1.57 36.35 -0.38
C SER A 103 0.60 37.09 0.55
N PHE A 104 -0.56 36.47 0.78
CA PHE A 104 -1.53 36.88 1.78
C PHE A 104 -1.22 36.18 3.11
N LYS A 105 -1.25 36.93 4.21
CA LYS A 105 -1.03 36.43 5.58
C LYS A 105 -2.22 36.77 6.47
N LEU A 106 -2.66 35.82 7.29
CA LEU A 106 -3.65 36.09 8.33
C LEU A 106 -2.98 36.86 9.48
N GLU A 107 -3.73 37.79 10.08
CA GLU A 107 -3.32 38.53 11.27
C GLU A 107 -3.02 37.57 12.44
N ASP A 108 -1.83 37.65 13.04
CA ASP A 108 -1.42 36.75 14.12
C ASP A 108 -2.29 36.93 15.38
N ASP A 109 -2.81 38.13 15.63
CA ASP A 109 -3.80 38.40 16.69
C ASP A 109 -5.08 37.58 16.50
N TYR A 110 -5.58 37.45 15.27
CA TYR A 110 -6.72 36.59 14.96
C TYR A 110 -6.39 35.11 15.22
N LEU A 111 -5.22 34.65 14.75
CA LEU A 111 -4.76 33.27 14.91
C LEU A 111 -4.53 32.89 16.38
N SER A 112 -4.15 33.85 17.23
CA SER A 112 -3.97 33.63 18.68
C SER A 112 -5.20 33.02 19.35
N ASN A 113 -6.41 33.32 18.83
CA ASN A 113 -7.68 32.80 19.35
C ASN A 113 -7.83 31.28 19.20
N PHE A 114 -7.04 30.62 18.35
CA PHE A 114 -7.13 29.17 18.05
C PHE A 114 -5.93 28.38 18.57
N LYS A 115 -4.84 29.06 18.94
CA LYS A 115 -3.64 28.43 19.48
C LYS A 115 -3.97 27.67 20.77
N ASN A 116 -3.48 26.44 20.89
CA ASN A 116 -3.72 25.52 22.01
C ASN A 116 -5.21 25.15 22.23
N LYS A 117 -6.07 25.34 21.23
CA LYS A 117 -7.45 24.83 21.22
C LYS A 117 -7.58 23.66 20.25
N GLN A 118 -8.69 22.93 20.34
CA GLN A 118 -9.09 21.90 19.39
C GLN A 118 -10.48 22.22 18.83
N PRO A 119 -10.77 21.91 17.56
CA PRO A 119 -12.12 22.01 16.99
C PRO A 119 -13.03 20.89 17.51
N ASP A 120 -14.30 20.93 17.11
CA ASP A 120 -15.31 19.92 17.44
C ASP A 120 -15.17 18.65 16.56
N TRP A 121 -14.10 17.90 16.80
CA TRP A 121 -13.76 16.67 16.09
C TRP A 121 -14.85 15.59 16.20
N GLY A 122 -15.10 14.87 15.11
CA GLY A 122 -15.69 13.54 15.17
C GLY A 122 -14.79 12.56 15.92
N THR A 123 -15.34 11.43 16.39
CA THR A 123 -14.66 10.47 17.29
C THR A 123 -13.26 10.05 16.84
N LEU A 124 -13.03 9.94 15.53
CA LEU A 124 -11.75 9.52 14.94
C LEU A 124 -11.00 10.66 14.23
N GLY A 125 -11.52 11.89 14.28
CA GLY A 125 -11.09 13.01 13.46
C GLY A 125 -9.67 13.48 13.77
N TYR A 126 -9.37 13.77 15.03
CA TYR A 126 -8.05 14.30 15.43
C TYR A 126 -6.90 13.31 15.12
N ILE A 127 -7.14 12.01 15.33
CA ILE A 127 -6.21 10.91 14.99
C ILE A 127 -5.99 10.85 13.49
N THR A 128 -7.08 10.89 12.71
CA THR A 128 -7.05 10.86 11.25
C THR A 128 -6.30 12.07 10.70
N TYR A 129 -6.57 13.26 11.22
CA TYR A 129 -5.83 14.48 10.88
C TYR A 129 -4.33 14.36 11.15
N LYS A 130 -3.93 13.99 12.38
CA LYS A 130 -2.51 13.87 12.76
C LYS A 130 -1.77 12.81 11.95
N ARG A 131 -2.43 11.71 11.56
CA ARG A 131 -1.82 10.65 10.75
C ARG A 131 -1.72 11.00 9.27
N THR A 132 -2.67 11.76 8.72
CA THR A 132 -2.86 11.85 7.26
C THR A 132 -2.53 13.23 6.68
N TYR A 133 -2.87 14.33 7.38
CA TYR A 133 -2.83 15.70 6.82
C TYR A 133 -1.87 16.66 7.53
N ALA A 134 -1.52 16.40 8.79
CA ALA A 134 -0.62 17.26 9.56
C ALA A 134 0.83 17.13 9.05
N ARG A 135 1.39 18.19 8.45
CA ARG A 135 2.77 18.16 7.91
C ARG A 135 3.81 18.21 9.03
N LEU A 136 5.01 17.69 8.76
CA LEU A 136 6.16 17.85 9.65
C LEU A 136 6.76 19.26 9.50
N ILE A 137 6.90 19.99 10.60
CA ILE A 137 7.63 21.25 10.68
C ILE A 137 9.08 20.90 11.03
N GLU A 138 9.94 20.78 10.01
CA GLU A 138 11.30 20.23 10.17
C GLU A 138 12.16 21.02 11.18
N THR A 139 11.98 22.34 11.27
CA THR A 139 12.70 23.22 12.20
C THR A 139 12.34 22.99 13.67
N GLU A 140 11.12 22.52 13.95
CA GLU A 140 10.60 22.30 15.30
C GLU A 140 10.48 20.81 15.65
N ASN A 141 10.69 19.92 14.67
CA ASN A 141 10.61 18.46 14.80
C ASN A 141 9.29 17.99 15.45
N ARG A 142 8.18 18.63 15.05
CA ARG A 142 6.79 18.32 15.43
C ARG A 142 5.88 18.41 14.20
N LYS A 143 4.62 18.01 14.35
CA LYS A 143 3.58 18.23 13.33
C LYS A 143 2.93 19.59 13.46
N GLU A 144 2.29 20.02 12.37
CA GLU A 144 1.26 21.05 12.37
C GLU A 144 0.14 20.71 13.36
N GLU A 145 -0.31 21.71 14.11
CA GLU A 145 -1.66 21.72 14.68
C GLU A 145 -2.69 22.15 13.65
N PHE A 146 -3.95 21.78 13.85
CA PHE A 146 -4.98 21.99 12.84
C PHE A 146 -5.16 23.47 12.47
N TRP A 147 -4.98 24.39 13.44
CA TRP A 147 -5.00 25.83 13.17
C TRP A 147 -3.84 26.29 12.25
N GLU A 148 -2.69 25.61 12.26
CA GLU A 148 -1.54 25.88 11.38
C GLU A 148 -1.78 25.31 9.98
N THR A 149 -2.34 24.11 9.87
CA THR A 149 -2.81 23.57 8.59
C THR A 149 -3.86 24.48 7.97
N ILE A 150 -4.89 24.91 8.72
CA ILE A 150 -5.90 25.85 8.21
C ILE A 150 -5.27 27.18 7.85
N ARG A 151 -4.35 27.74 8.67
CA ARG A 151 -3.59 28.96 8.34
C ARG A 151 -2.93 28.82 6.97
N ARG A 152 -2.12 27.77 6.78
CA ARG A 152 -1.41 27.50 5.52
C ARG A 152 -2.38 27.35 4.34
N VAL A 153 -3.47 26.60 4.52
CA VAL A 153 -4.50 26.38 3.49
C VAL A 153 -5.19 27.69 3.08
N VAL A 154 -5.63 28.49 4.05
CA VAL A 154 -6.34 29.76 3.81
C VAL A 154 -5.39 30.81 3.26
N GLU A 155 -4.18 30.96 3.82
CA GLU A 155 -3.15 31.84 3.27
C GLU A 155 -2.81 31.47 1.83
N GLY A 156 -2.68 30.18 1.50
CA GLY A 156 -2.49 29.71 0.12
C GLY A 156 -3.64 30.10 -0.81
N CYS A 157 -4.88 29.85 -0.39
CA CYS A 157 -6.10 30.20 -1.13
C CYS A 157 -6.17 31.70 -1.48
N TYR A 158 -5.97 32.58 -0.49
CA TYR A 158 -6.03 34.03 -0.71
C TYR A 158 -4.77 34.59 -1.40
N SER A 159 -3.60 33.95 -1.25
CA SER A 159 -2.39 34.31 -2.00
C SER A 159 -2.58 34.09 -3.50
N ILE A 160 -3.21 32.97 -3.89
CA ILE A 160 -3.53 32.69 -5.31
C ILE A 160 -4.48 33.75 -5.89
N GLN A 161 -5.52 34.13 -5.14
CA GLN A 161 -6.44 35.20 -5.57
C GLN A 161 -5.71 36.56 -5.68
N LYS A 162 -4.87 36.90 -4.71
CA LYS A 162 -4.07 38.13 -4.69
C LYS A 162 -3.09 38.19 -5.86
N GLU A 163 -2.39 37.08 -6.15
CA GLU A 163 -1.50 36.96 -7.31
C GLU A 163 -2.26 37.15 -8.62
N HIS A 164 -3.40 36.49 -8.79
CA HIS A 164 -4.24 36.63 -9.98
C HIS A 164 -4.74 38.07 -10.17
N CYS A 165 -5.19 38.72 -9.09
CA CYS A 165 -5.65 40.10 -9.15
C CYS A 165 -4.51 41.07 -9.51
N ILE A 166 -3.36 40.99 -8.84
CA ILE A 166 -2.19 41.84 -9.11
C ILE A 166 -1.70 41.64 -10.55
N LYS A 167 -1.62 40.39 -11.02
CA LYS A 167 -1.16 40.04 -12.37
C LYS A 167 -2.04 40.62 -13.48
N LEU A 168 -3.32 40.84 -13.22
CA LEU A 168 -4.30 41.39 -14.15
C LEU A 168 -4.70 42.85 -13.82
N SER A 169 -4.01 43.51 -12.89
CA SER A 169 -4.33 44.86 -12.40
C SER A 169 -5.76 45.02 -11.88
N LEU A 170 -6.35 43.94 -11.34
CA LEU A 170 -7.70 43.91 -10.79
C LEU A 170 -7.70 44.45 -9.34
N PRO A 171 -8.81 45.08 -8.89
CA PRO A 171 -8.89 45.64 -7.55
C PRO A 171 -8.80 44.55 -6.48
N TRP A 172 -7.80 44.66 -5.62
CA TRP A 172 -7.63 43.90 -4.37
C TRP A 172 -7.76 44.85 -3.17
N ASN A 173 -8.30 44.35 -2.06
CA ASN A 173 -8.39 45.10 -0.81
C ASN A 173 -8.07 44.16 0.36
N ASP A 174 -6.90 44.36 0.98
CA ASP A 174 -6.42 43.47 2.03
C ASP A 174 -7.34 43.44 3.26
N GLY A 175 -8.00 44.55 3.63
CA GLY A 175 -8.95 44.58 4.75
C GLY A 175 -10.23 43.76 4.50
N LYS A 176 -10.74 43.76 3.26
CA LYS A 176 -11.84 42.86 2.83
C LYS A 176 -11.36 41.42 2.77
N ALA A 177 -10.14 41.18 2.29
CA ALA A 177 -9.53 39.86 2.24
C ALA A 177 -9.31 39.27 3.64
N GLN A 178 -8.84 40.05 4.63
CA GLN A 178 -8.72 39.62 6.03
C GLN A 178 -10.06 39.11 6.58
N LYS A 179 -11.10 39.94 6.56
CA LYS A 179 -12.43 39.54 7.05
C LYS A 179 -12.94 38.28 6.36
N SER A 180 -12.75 38.18 5.04
CA SER A 180 -13.14 37.01 4.26
C SER A 180 -12.32 35.75 4.63
N ALA A 181 -11.01 35.88 4.81
CA ALA A 181 -10.10 34.79 5.15
C ALA A 181 -10.31 34.31 6.59
N GLN A 182 -10.57 35.23 7.53
CA GLN A 182 -10.96 34.93 8.91
C GLN A 182 -12.28 34.14 8.95
N THR A 183 -13.30 34.53 8.18
CA THR A 183 -14.54 33.72 8.09
C THR A 183 -14.28 32.35 7.46
N MET A 184 -13.48 32.27 6.38
CA MET A 184 -13.09 30.98 5.78
C MET A 184 -12.40 30.07 6.80
N PHE A 185 -11.42 30.61 7.54
CA PHE A 185 -10.68 29.92 8.58
C PHE A 185 -11.64 29.35 9.63
N LYS A 186 -12.55 30.19 10.16
CA LYS A 186 -13.54 29.76 11.16
C LYS A 186 -14.47 28.67 10.62
N LYS A 187 -14.97 28.77 9.39
CA LYS A 187 -15.86 27.76 8.80
C LYS A 187 -15.16 26.40 8.58
N ILE A 188 -13.84 26.38 8.33
CA ILE A 188 -13.06 25.13 8.29
C ILE A 188 -12.80 24.60 9.70
N TRP A 189 -12.47 25.48 10.66
CA TRP A 189 -12.27 25.13 12.07
C TRP A 189 -13.54 24.50 12.70
N ASP A 190 -14.71 25.08 12.45
CA ASP A 190 -16.00 24.59 12.96
C ASP A 190 -16.54 23.37 12.17
N PHE A 191 -15.75 22.79 11.26
CA PHE A 191 -16.15 21.74 10.30
C PHE A 191 -17.50 22.00 9.60
N LYS A 192 -17.74 23.24 9.16
CA LYS A 192 -18.87 23.57 8.29
C LYS A 192 -18.56 23.15 6.84
N PHE A 193 -17.30 23.27 6.44
CA PHE A 193 -16.77 22.67 5.22
C PHE A 193 -15.29 22.30 5.40
N SER A 194 -14.75 21.45 4.53
CA SER A 194 -13.33 21.10 4.45
C SER A 194 -12.81 21.19 3.02
N PRO A 195 -11.56 21.66 2.82
CA PRO A 195 -10.77 21.28 1.66
C PRO A 195 -10.71 19.74 1.47
N PRO A 196 -10.44 19.24 0.25
CA PRO A 196 -10.16 17.81 0.05
C PRO A 196 -8.87 17.44 0.78
N GLY A 197 -8.63 16.15 1.07
CA GLY A 197 -7.45 15.73 1.83
C GLY A 197 -6.11 16.10 1.16
N ARG A 198 -6.02 16.10 -0.18
CA ARG A 198 -4.89 16.71 -0.92
C ARG A 198 -4.77 18.22 -0.71
N GLY A 199 -5.90 18.92 -0.62
CA GLY A 199 -5.97 20.34 -0.25
C GLY A 199 -5.40 20.61 1.15
N LEU A 200 -5.84 19.86 2.16
CA LEU A 200 -5.29 19.94 3.52
C LEU A 200 -3.77 19.67 3.53
N TRP A 201 -3.32 18.64 2.80
CA TRP A 201 -1.91 18.25 2.73
C TRP A 201 -1.02 19.25 1.96
N MET A 202 -1.51 19.85 0.87
CA MET A 202 -0.65 20.56 -0.11
C MET A 202 -0.95 22.04 -0.32
N MET A 203 -2.16 22.55 -0.08
CA MET A 203 -2.48 23.97 -0.30
C MET A 203 -1.56 24.87 0.52
N GLY A 204 -1.11 25.99 -0.07
CA GLY A 204 -0.17 26.93 0.58
C GLY A 204 1.24 26.38 0.83
N THR A 205 1.58 25.18 0.38
CA THR A 205 2.97 24.69 0.43
C THR A 205 3.80 25.22 -0.73
N GLU A 206 5.11 25.32 -0.54
CA GLU A 206 6.07 25.67 -1.59
C GLU A 206 5.99 24.71 -2.81
N PHE A 207 5.56 23.46 -2.59
CA PHE A 207 5.39 22.51 -3.68
C PHE A 207 4.38 23.00 -4.74
N ILE A 208 3.27 23.60 -4.31
CA ILE A 208 2.23 24.13 -5.21
C ILE A 208 2.72 25.36 -5.97
N ALA A 209 3.42 26.27 -5.30
CA ALA A 209 4.01 27.44 -5.94
C ALA A 209 5.02 27.06 -7.04
N ARG A 210 5.71 25.91 -6.89
CA ARG A 210 6.66 25.39 -7.88
C ARG A 210 6.00 24.58 -8.99
N HIS A 211 5.16 23.59 -8.67
CA HIS A 211 4.68 22.56 -9.60
C HIS A 211 3.23 22.73 -10.07
N GLY A 212 2.49 23.69 -9.52
CA GLY A 212 1.12 23.99 -9.94
C GLY A 212 0.04 23.15 -9.25
N SER A 213 -1.15 23.17 -9.83
CA SER A 213 -2.39 22.66 -9.21
C SER A 213 -2.52 21.15 -9.15
N MET A 214 -1.86 20.38 -10.02
CA MET A 214 -2.15 18.94 -10.18
C MET A 214 -2.05 18.14 -8.87
N ALA A 215 -1.19 18.55 -7.92
CA ALA A 215 -1.05 17.94 -6.60
C ALA A 215 -2.15 18.34 -5.56
N LEU A 216 -3.02 19.29 -5.90
CA LEU A 216 -4.25 19.65 -5.18
C LEU A 216 -5.48 18.88 -5.68
N ASN A 217 -5.40 18.34 -6.91
CA ASN A 217 -6.47 17.57 -7.52
C ASN A 217 -6.30 16.09 -7.12
N ASN A 218 -7.36 15.46 -6.60
CA ASN A 218 -7.30 14.04 -6.19
C ASN A 218 -7.30 13.08 -7.40
N CYS A 219 -7.94 13.51 -8.49
CA CYS A 219 -8.28 12.66 -9.63
C CYS A 219 -8.27 13.42 -10.97
N GLY A 220 -8.29 12.68 -12.07
CA GLY A 220 -8.43 13.19 -13.43
C GLY A 220 -9.01 12.17 -14.40
N PHE A 221 -9.13 12.55 -15.67
CA PHE A 221 -9.59 11.67 -16.75
C PHE A 221 -8.75 11.83 -18.02
N ALA A 222 -8.54 10.74 -18.78
CA ALA A 222 -7.89 10.75 -20.09
C ALA A 222 -8.64 9.89 -21.11
N SER A 223 -9.11 10.51 -22.19
CA SER A 223 -9.75 9.79 -23.29
C SER A 223 -8.73 9.31 -24.31
N THR A 224 -8.95 8.11 -24.86
CA THR A 224 -8.25 7.62 -26.05
C THR A 224 -9.03 7.90 -27.34
N GLU A 225 -10.15 8.62 -27.28
CA GLU A 225 -10.97 8.95 -28.46
C GLU A 225 -10.16 9.67 -29.57
N ASP A 226 -9.23 10.55 -29.23
CA ASP A 226 -8.37 11.27 -30.19
C ASP A 226 -7.00 10.57 -30.43
N ILE A 227 -6.86 9.26 -30.21
CA ILE A 227 -5.56 8.55 -30.31
C ILE A 227 -4.90 8.66 -31.70
N ASP A 228 -5.67 8.88 -32.76
CA ASP A 228 -5.21 9.10 -34.14
C ASP A 228 -4.73 10.54 -34.40
N LEU A 229 -5.02 11.48 -33.50
CA LEU A 229 -4.58 12.88 -33.56
C LEU A 229 -3.54 13.22 -32.49
N LYS A 230 -3.65 12.61 -31.31
CA LYS A 230 -2.84 12.88 -30.10
C LYS A 230 -1.91 11.72 -29.73
N TYR A 231 -2.02 10.56 -30.39
CA TYR A 231 -1.06 9.46 -30.29
C TYR A 231 -0.80 9.01 -28.84
N SER A 232 0.45 9.05 -28.36
CA SER A 232 0.86 8.62 -27.01
C SER A 232 0.24 9.43 -25.85
N LYS A 233 -0.41 10.56 -26.11
CA LYS A 233 -0.67 11.59 -25.10
C LYS A 233 -1.57 11.15 -23.93
N ALA A 234 -2.51 10.25 -24.18
CA ALA A 234 -3.36 9.67 -23.14
C ALA A 234 -2.54 8.85 -22.13
N PHE A 235 -1.65 7.99 -22.64
CA PHE A 235 -0.77 7.13 -21.85
C PHE A 235 0.26 7.96 -21.05
N GLU A 236 0.84 8.99 -21.67
CA GLU A 236 1.72 9.95 -21.00
C GLU A 236 1.05 10.59 -19.77
N PHE A 237 -0.19 11.08 -19.94
CA PHE A 237 -0.92 11.77 -18.88
C PHE A 237 -1.28 10.82 -17.73
N VAL A 238 -1.78 9.62 -18.04
CA VAL A 238 -2.12 8.61 -17.02
C VAL A 238 -0.89 8.29 -16.17
N MET A 239 0.24 8.01 -16.80
CA MET A 239 1.50 7.74 -16.09
C MET A 239 1.94 8.91 -15.19
N ASP A 240 1.87 10.13 -15.71
CA ASP A 240 2.35 11.33 -15.02
C ASP A 240 1.48 11.70 -13.81
N ALA A 241 0.16 11.66 -13.99
CA ALA A 241 -0.82 11.97 -12.96
C ALA A 241 -0.80 10.92 -11.84
N LEU A 242 -0.72 9.62 -12.17
CA LEU A 242 -0.57 8.55 -11.16
C LEU A 242 0.71 8.74 -10.33
N MET A 243 1.83 9.14 -10.92
CA MET A 243 3.07 9.44 -10.17
C MET A 243 2.96 10.65 -9.24
N LEU A 244 2.00 11.55 -9.50
CA LEU A 244 1.63 12.67 -8.63
C LEU A 244 0.53 12.29 -7.63
N GLY A 245 0.18 11.00 -7.51
CA GLY A 245 -0.86 10.52 -6.59
C GLY A 245 -2.27 10.97 -6.97
N VAL A 246 -2.49 11.24 -8.27
CA VAL A 246 -3.79 11.56 -8.84
C VAL A 246 -4.39 10.27 -9.40
N GLY A 247 -5.57 9.86 -8.94
CA GLY A 247 -6.28 8.70 -9.51
C GLY A 247 -6.86 9.04 -10.88
N VAL A 248 -6.54 8.28 -11.92
CA VAL A 248 -6.97 8.60 -13.29
C VAL A 248 -7.98 7.58 -13.78
N GLY A 249 -9.09 8.07 -14.35
CA GLY A 249 -9.95 7.26 -15.21
C GLY A 249 -9.54 7.39 -16.67
N PHE A 250 -9.70 6.32 -17.44
CA PHE A 250 -9.42 6.34 -18.88
C PHE A 250 -10.47 5.56 -19.66
N ASP A 251 -10.60 5.85 -20.96
CA ASP A 251 -11.48 5.09 -21.86
C ASP A 251 -10.73 4.31 -22.95
N THR A 252 -11.43 3.36 -23.57
CA THR A 252 -10.95 2.53 -24.69
C THR A 252 -11.41 3.01 -26.07
N LYS A 253 -11.94 4.24 -26.21
CA LYS A 253 -12.52 4.75 -27.47
C LYS A 253 -11.51 4.89 -28.63
N GLY A 254 -10.22 4.78 -28.35
CA GLY A 254 -9.16 4.69 -29.35
C GLY A 254 -9.10 3.35 -30.11
N ALA A 255 -9.85 2.35 -29.66
CA ALA A 255 -9.94 1.05 -30.32
C ALA A 255 -10.32 1.21 -31.81
N GLY A 256 -9.60 0.52 -32.67
CA GLY A 256 -9.81 0.52 -34.11
C GLY A 256 -9.28 1.75 -34.88
N LYS A 257 -8.73 2.77 -34.21
CA LYS A 257 -8.32 4.04 -34.86
C LYS A 257 -6.88 4.07 -35.39
N ILE A 258 -5.91 3.54 -34.62
CA ILE A 258 -4.52 3.41 -35.07
C ILE A 258 -4.26 2.02 -35.65
N ILE A 259 -3.58 1.96 -36.80
CA ILE A 259 -2.90 0.77 -37.31
C ILE A 259 -1.46 0.80 -36.80
N ILE A 260 -1.02 -0.25 -36.14
CA ILE A 260 0.35 -0.36 -35.62
C ILE A 260 1.33 -0.63 -36.77
N LYS A 261 2.39 0.17 -36.85
CA LYS A 261 3.40 0.11 -37.92
C LYS A 261 4.64 -0.63 -37.45
N GLN A 262 5.32 -1.26 -38.40
CA GLN A 262 6.68 -1.75 -38.22
C GLN A 262 7.61 -0.58 -37.86
N PRO A 263 8.34 -0.63 -36.74
CA PRO A 263 9.40 0.34 -36.46
C PRO A 263 10.52 0.30 -37.52
N LYS A 264 11.22 1.41 -37.71
CA LYS A 264 12.41 1.47 -38.58
C LYS A 264 13.54 0.63 -37.98
N GLU A 265 14.33 0.01 -38.86
CA GLU A 265 15.55 -0.70 -38.46
C GLU A 265 16.57 0.22 -37.76
N GLY A 266 17.33 -0.36 -36.84
CA GLY A 266 18.26 0.35 -35.96
C GLY A 266 17.61 0.92 -34.70
N TYR A 267 18.43 1.51 -33.84
CA TYR A 267 18.03 2.13 -32.59
C TYR A 267 18.76 3.47 -32.40
N PHE A 268 18.24 4.31 -31.51
CA PHE A 268 18.96 5.46 -30.94
C PHE A 268 19.05 5.27 -29.41
N GLU A 269 20.11 5.78 -28.79
CA GLU A 269 20.29 5.65 -27.34
C GLU A 269 19.57 6.80 -26.61
N PHE A 270 18.82 6.48 -25.56
CA PHE A 270 18.11 7.45 -24.72
C PHE A 270 18.48 7.22 -23.25
N GLN A 271 19.31 8.10 -22.69
CA GLN A 271 19.67 8.08 -21.27
C GLN A 271 18.55 8.71 -20.43
N LEU A 272 17.93 7.92 -19.57
CA LEU A 272 16.81 8.36 -18.75
C LEU A 272 17.28 9.24 -17.58
N PRO A 273 16.79 10.48 -17.45
CA PRO A 273 17.03 11.29 -16.27
C PRO A 273 16.21 10.79 -15.07
N ASP A 274 16.72 11.02 -13.85
CA ASP A 274 16.11 10.63 -12.58
C ASP A 274 14.92 11.53 -12.16
N SER A 275 13.92 11.62 -13.04
CA SER A 275 12.72 12.43 -12.89
C SER A 275 11.46 11.70 -13.36
N ARG A 276 10.30 12.14 -12.88
CA ARG A 276 8.98 11.68 -13.35
C ARG A 276 8.86 11.91 -14.86
N GLU A 277 9.29 13.09 -15.32
CA GLU A 277 9.28 13.48 -16.72
C GLU A 277 10.12 12.54 -17.60
N GLY A 278 11.27 12.03 -17.10
CA GLY A 278 12.09 11.06 -17.82
C GLY A 278 11.41 9.72 -18.02
N TRP A 279 10.62 9.27 -17.03
CA TRP A 279 9.83 8.03 -17.13
C TRP A 279 8.70 8.20 -18.16
N VAL A 280 7.99 9.34 -18.14
CA VAL A 280 6.90 9.64 -19.08
C VAL A 280 7.40 9.77 -20.52
N GLU A 281 8.52 10.48 -20.75
CA GLU A 281 9.13 10.59 -22.08
C GLU A 281 9.59 9.22 -22.60
N SER A 282 10.05 8.31 -21.71
CA SER A 282 10.43 6.96 -22.13
C SER A 282 9.25 6.17 -22.71
N LEU A 283 8.08 6.19 -22.05
CA LEU A 283 6.85 5.54 -22.53
C LEU A 283 6.39 6.14 -23.86
N LYS A 284 6.37 7.47 -23.96
CA LYS A 284 6.05 8.18 -25.20
C LYS A 284 6.89 7.71 -26.37
N LEU A 285 8.21 7.65 -26.22
CA LEU A 285 9.13 7.23 -27.29
C LEU A 285 8.88 5.78 -27.75
N MET A 286 8.46 4.88 -26.85
CA MET A 286 8.06 3.52 -27.21
C MET A 286 6.78 3.51 -28.05
N VAL A 287 5.70 4.12 -27.55
CA VAL A 287 4.39 4.14 -28.23
C VAL A 287 4.49 4.84 -29.60
N ASP A 288 5.20 5.96 -29.66
CA ASP A 288 5.46 6.69 -30.90
C ASP A 288 6.23 5.88 -31.95
N ALA A 289 7.15 4.99 -31.53
CA ALA A 289 7.90 4.16 -32.47
C ALA A 289 6.96 3.31 -33.32
N TYR A 290 5.96 2.69 -32.67
CA TYR A 290 4.95 1.84 -33.31
C TYR A 290 3.82 2.60 -33.99
N PHE A 291 3.40 3.77 -33.47
CA PHE A 291 2.33 4.55 -34.11
C PHE A 291 2.82 5.26 -35.38
N PHE A 292 4.11 5.64 -35.44
CA PHE A 292 4.68 6.37 -36.57
C PHE A 292 5.61 5.55 -37.47
N GLY A 293 6.08 4.37 -37.05
CA GLY A 293 7.17 3.68 -37.74
C GLY A 293 8.50 4.45 -37.59
N LYS A 294 8.78 4.94 -36.38
CA LYS A 294 10.10 5.51 -36.01
C LYS A 294 11.01 4.36 -35.52
N GLN A 295 12.27 4.66 -35.19
CA GLN A 295 13.15 3.68 -34.54
C GLN A 295 12.73 3.49 -33.08
N VAL A 296 12.91 2.27 -32.54
CA VAL A 296 12.69 2.00 -31.12
C VAL A 296 13.90 2.54 -30.32
N PRO A 297 13.68 3.27 -29.21
CA PRO A 297 14.76 3.71 -28.33
C PRO A 297 15.45 2.54 -27.61
N LYS A 298 16.77 2.65 -27.44
CA LYS A 298 17.57 1.83 -26.52
C LYS A 298 17.83 2.64 -25.25
N TYR A 299 17.19 2.23 -24.15
CA TYR A 299 17.22 2.98 -22.90
C TYR A 299 18.47 2.71 -22.06
N ASP A 300 19.14 3.77 -21.59
CA ASP A 300 20.09 3.70 -20.48
C ASP A 300 19.42 4.20 -19.19
N PHE A 301 19.35 3.34 -18.19
CA PHE A 301 18.73 3.61 -16.89
C PHE A 301 19.74 4.02 -15.79
N SER A 302 21.02 4.22 -16.15
CA SER A 302 22.13 4.42 -15.22
C SER A 302 21.94 5.55 -14.20
N LEU A 303 21.19 6.61 -14.55
CA LEU A 303 20.96 7.77 -13.68
C LEU A 303 19.83 7.55 -12.66
N ILE A 304 18.90 6.60 -12.88
CA ILE A 304 17.70 6.43 -12.05
C ILE A 304 18.06 6.01 -10.62
N ARG A 305 17.49 6.69 -9.62
CA ARG A 305 17.78 6.43 -8.20
C ARG A 305 17.41 5.01 -7.77
N ALA A 306 18.26 4.43 -6.93
CA ALA A 306 18.08 3.09 -6.42
C ALA A 306 16.83 2.92 -5.51
N ALA A 307 16.31 1.69 -5.48
CA ALA A 307 15.22 1.29 -4.59
C ALA A 307 15.49 1.64 -3.13
N GLY A 308 14.53 2.32 -2.48
CA GLY A 308 14.63 2.78 -1.09
C GLY A 308 15.12 4.22 -0.91
N ALA A 309 15.59 4.89 -1.96
CA ALA A 309 15.93 6.32 -1.90
C ALA A 309 14.67 7.17 -1.62
N PRO A 310 14.75 8.25 -0.79
CA PRO A 310 13.59 9.09 -0.51
C PRO A 310 13.01 9.78 -1.76
N ILE A 311 11.67 9.88 -1.83
CA ILE A 311 10.98 10.68 -2.84
C ILE A 311 10.79 12.10 -2.29
N ARG A 312 11.35 13.10 -2.98
CA ARG A 312 11.22 14.53 -2.64
C ARG A 312 9.79 15.01 -2.95
N GLY A 313 9.26 15.94 -2.13
CA GLY A 313 7.96 16.58 -2.35
C GLY A 313 6.74 15.80 -1.85
N PHE A 314 6.58 14.54 -2.30
CA PHE A 314 5.40 13.71 -1.99
C PHE A 314 5.57 12.75 -0.80
N GLY A 315 6.80 12.54 -0.32
CA GLY A 315 7.10 11.56 0.73
C GLY A 315 7.16 10.11 0.21
N GLY A 316 7.63 9.19 1.06
CA GLY A 316 7.87 7.79 0.69
C GLY A 316 9.26 7.51 0.11
N ILE A 317 9.39 6.38 -0.56
CA ILE A 317 10.66 5.83 -1.10
C ILE A 317 10.48 5.30 -2.52
N ALA A 318 11.54 5.37 -3.32
CA ALA A 318 11.57 4.98 -4.73
C ALA A 318 11.70 3.46 -4.95
N SER A 319 11.34 3.00 -6.14
CA SER A 319 11.40 1.60 -6.60
C SER A 319 12.75 1.12 -7.14
N GLY A 320 13.58 2.02 -7.68
CA GLY A 320 14.54 1.65 -8.72
C GLY A 320 13.92 1.63 -10.14
N PRO A 321 14.72 1.40 -11.18
CA PRO A 321 14.32 1.46 -12.59
C PRO A 321 13.63 0.20 -13.15
N GLU A 322 13.79 -0.96 -12.52
CA GLU A 322 13.17 -2.24 -12.95
C GLU A 322 11.67 -2.18 -13.30
N PRO A 323 10.80 -1.47 -12.55
CA PRO A 323 9.37 -1.36 -12.87
C PRO A 323 9.10 -0.78 -14.25
N LEU A 324 9.93 0.20 -14.61
CA LEU A 324 9.82 0.94 -15.86
C LEU A 324 10.33 0.08 -17.02
N LYS A 325 11.41 -0.70 -16.79
CA LYS A 325 11.90 -1.68 -17.77
C LYS A 325 10.82 -2.71 -18.10
N GLU A 326 10.23 -3.31 -17.08
CA GLU A 326 9.15 -4.30 -17.22
C GLU A 326 7.97 -3.71 -18.01
N MET A 327 7.49 -2.51 -17.64
CA MET A 327 6.38 -1.87 -18.38
C MET A 327 6.73 -1.52 -19.82
N LEU A 328 7.93 -0.99 -20.10
CA LEU A 328 8.34 -0.66 -21.46
C LEU A 328 8.48 -1.92 -22.33
N GLU A 329 8.90 -3.05 -21.76
CA GLU A 329 8.94 -4.37 -22.42
C GLU A 329 7.52 -4.94 -22.62
N ASP A 330 6.65 -4.89 -21.61
CA ASP A 330 5.24 -5.30 -21.69
C ASP A 330 4.49 -4.51 -22.80
N VAL A 331 4.70 -3.19 -22.86
CA VAL A 331 4.11 -2.30 -23.91
C VAL A 331 4.72 -2.56 -25.29
N HIS A 332 6.03 -2.77 -25.38
CA HIS A 332 6.71 -3.15 -26.63
C HIS A 332 6.12 -4.45 -27.22
N ASN A 333 5.96 -5.49 -26.39
CA ASN A 333 5.43 -6.79 -26.78
C ASN A 333 3.98 -6.70 -27.29
N ILE A 334 3.12 -5.91 -26.64
CA ILE A 334 1.75 -5.65 -27.12
C ILE A 334 1.80 -5.05 -28.52
N LEU A 335 2.53 -3.95 -28.69
CA LEU A 335 2.56 -3.20 -29.95
C LEU A 335 3.21 -4.01 -31.08
N GLU A 336 4.28 -4.75 -30.81
CA GLU A 336 4.92 -5.63 -31.80
C GLU A 336 3.98 -6.74 -32.29
N SER A 337 3.24 -7.40 -31.37
CA SER A 337 2.26 -8.43 -31.73
C SER A 337 1.11 -7.93 -32.62
N ARG A 338 0.91 -6.60 -32.68
CA ARG A 338 -0.14 -5.92 -33.43
C ARG A 338 0.32 -5.28 -34.73
N ILE A 339 1.58 -5.43 -35.16
CA ILE A 339 2.06 -4.85 -36.42
C ILE A 339 1.14 -5.24 -37.61
N GLY A 340 0.72 -4.23 -38.38
CA GLY A 340 -0.24 -4.35 -39.48
C GLY A 340 -1.71 -4.45 -39.05
N GLN A 341 -2.00 -4.64 -37.77
CA GLN A 341 -3.34 -4.69 -37.19
C GLN A 341 -3.74 -3.35 -36.59
N LYS A 342 -5.04 -3.20 -36.30
CA LYS A 342 -5.57 -2.08 -35.51
C LYS A 342 -5.41 -2.35 -34.01
N ILE A 343 -5.13 -1.30 -33.24
CA ILE A 343 -5.14 -1.38 -31.77
C ILE A 343 -6.56 -1.69 -31.26
N THR A 344 -6.70 -2.58 -30.28
CA THR A 344 -7.98 -3.00 -29.70
C THR A 344 -8.25 -2.32 -28.34
N SER A 345 -9.48 -2.44 -27.83
CA SER A 345 -9.84 -1.98 -26.48
C SER A 345 -9.01 -2.68 -25.40
N LEU A 346 -8.81 -4.00 -25.54
CA LEU A 346 -7.97 -4.78 -24.65
C LEU A 346 -6.50 -4.34 -24.70
N ASP A 347 -5.93 -4.03 -25.87
CA ASP A 347 -4.55 -3.54 -25.93
C ASP A 347 -4.41 -2.20 -25.19
N ILE A 348 -5.41 -1.31 -25.28
CA ILE A 348 -5.45 -0.03 -24.55
C ILE A 348 -5.55 -0.25 -23.04
N VAL A 349 -6.48 -1.11 -22.58
CA VAL A 349 -6.62 -1.47 -21.15
C VAL A 349 -5.34 -2.08 -20.61
N ASP A 350 -4.79 -3.07 -21.32
CA ASP A 350 -3.60 -3.78 -20.90
C ASP A 350 -2.43 -2.78 -20.77
N ILE A 351 -2.19 -1.89 -21.75
CA ILE A 351 -1.17 -0.82 -21.67
C ILE A 351 -1.42 0.12 -20.48
N MET A 352 -2.65 0.61 -20.29
CA MET A 352 -2.97 1.52 -19.18
C MET A 352 -2.80 0.84 -17.82
N ASN A 353 -3.21 -0.42 -17.69
CA ASN A 353 -2.97 -1.22 -16.49
C ASN A 353 -1.49 -1.63 -16.34
N TYR A 354 -0.69 -1.68 -17.41
CA TYR A 354 0.77 -1.80 -17.31
C TYR A 354 1.41 -0.51 -16.81
N ILE A 355 0.85 0.66 -17.12
CA ILE A 355 1.23 1.96 -16.53
C ILE A 355 0.82 2.02 -15.06
N GLY A 356 -0.41 1.61 -14.74
CA GLY A 356 -0.91 1.45 -13.37
C GLY A 356 -0.03 0.51 -12.57
N LYS A 357 0.17 -0.71 -13.08
CA LYS A 357 1.19 -1.67 -12.61
C LYS A 357 2.54 -1.00 -12.51
N CYS A 358 3.01 -0.16 -13.43
CA CYS A 358 4.32 0.53 -13.39
C CYS A 358 4.44 1.57 -12.27
N VAL A 359 3.40 2.34 -11.97
CA VAL A 359 3.43 3.37 -10.91
C VAL A 359 3.16 2.73 -9.55
N VAL A 360 2.23 1.77 -9.50
CA VAL A 360 2.20 0.73 -8.46
C VAL A 360 3.53 0.00 -8.38
N ALA A 361 4.31 -0.10 -9.46
CA ALA A 361 5.60 -0.81 -9.51
C ALA A 361 6.82 0.06 -9.20
N GLY A 362 6.62 1.38 -9.16
CA GLY A 362 7.09 2.26 -8.09
C GLY A 362 7.08 1.61 -6.69
N ASN A 363 6.27 0.55 -6.52
CA ASN A 363 6.23 -0.45 -5.45
C ASN A 363 6.00 -1.94 -5.92
N VAL A 364 6.72 -2.46 -6.96
CA VAL A 364 6.43 -3.66 -7.84
C VAL A 364 5.55 -4.76 -7.25
N ARG A 365 4.58 -5.29 -8.04
CA ARG A 365 3.72 -6.43 -7.66
C ARG A 365 4.54 -7.69 -7.32
N ARG A 366 4.15 -8.39 -6.26
CA ARG A 366 5.06 -9.19 -5.43
C ARG A 366 4.73 -10.67 -5.57
N CYS A 367 5.59 -11.44 -6.24
CA CYS A 367 5.28 -12.83 -6.62
C CYS A 367 6.33 -13.86 -6.12
N ILE A 368 5.96 -15.15 -6.07
CA ILE A 368 6.64 -16.27 -5.38
C ILE A 368 6.70 -17.51 -6.28
N GLU A 369 7.74 -18.34 -6.19
CA GLU A 369 7.91 -19.54 -7.05
C GLU A 369 6.77 -20.58 -6.90
N GLU A 370 6.37 -21.17 -8.03
CA GLU A 370 5.19 -22.02 -8.21
C GLU A 370 5.05 -23.23 -7.25
N ASN A 371 6.15 -23.80 -6.75
CA ASN A 371 6.15 -24.97 -5.87
C ASN A 371 6.27 -24.59 -4.39
N SER A 372 6.38 -23.29 -4.09
CA SER A 372 6.44 -22.73 -2.74
C SER A 372 5.12 -22.98 -2.01
N ARG A 373 5.19 -23.55 -0.80
CA ARG A 373 3.99 -23.97 -0.06
C ARG A 373 3.40 -22.86 0.80
N VAL A 374 2.15 -22.50 0.52
CA VAL A 374 1.33 -21.60 1.33
C VAL A 374 0.63 -22.39 2.44
N SER A 375 0.50 -21.78 3.61
CA SER A 375 -0.24 -22.37 4.73
C SER A 375 -1.75 -22.17 4.53
N THR A 376 -2.46 -23.21 4.09
CA THR A 376 -3.92 -23.19 3.83
C THR A 376 -4.71 -23.98 4.90
N THR A 377 -6.04 -23.90 4.92
CA THR A 377 -6.89 -24.84 5.68
C THR A 377 -6.71 -26.30 5.27
N ARG A 378 -6.31 -26.57 4.01
CA ARG A 378 -5.92 -27.90 3.51
C ARG A 378 -4.46 -28.25 3.81
N GLY A 379 -3.77 -27.50 4.67
CA GLY A 379 -2.38 -27.70 5.02
C GLY A 379 -1.40 -26.94 4.11
N LEU A 380 -0.18 -27.45 3.94
CA LEU A 380 0.90 -26.79 3.18
C LEU A 380 0.81 -27.10 1.68
N VAL A 381 -0.10 -26.41 0.99
CA VAL A 381 -0.39 -26.55 -0.45
C VAL A 381 0.58 -25.68 -1.27
N LYS A 382 1.07 -26.16 -2.42
CA LYS A 382 1.93 -25.33 -3.31
C LYS A 382 1.13 -24.17 -3.88
N ILE A 383 1.71 -23.00 -4.07
CA ILE A 383 0.99 -21.80 -4.52
C ILE A 383 0.21 -22.01 -5.85
N LYS A 384 0.76 -22.81 -6.78
CA LYS A 384 0.08 -23.21 -8.02
C LYS A 384 -1.08 -24.21 -7.87
N ASP A 385 -1.14 -24.92 -6.74
CA ASP A 385 -2.14 -25.96 -6.43
C ASP A 385 -3.27 -25.42 -5.50
N ILE A 386 -3.23 -24.12 -5.18
CA ILE A 386 -4.28 -23.38 -4.45
C ILE A 386 -5.45 -23.11 -5.41
N LYS A 387 -6.66 -22.95 -4.88
CA LYS A 387 -7.87 -22.53 -5.59
C LYS A 387 -8.49 -21.31 -4.92
N ILE A 388 -9.21 -20.49 -5.71
CA ILE A 388 -9.96 -19.35 -5.19
C ILE A 388 -10.98 -19.86 -4.15
N GLY A 389 -11.18 -19.10 -3.09
CA GLY A 389 -11.96 -19.48 -1.92
C GLY A 389 -11.19 -20.30 -0.87
N GLU A 390 -10.00 -20.82 -1.17
CA GLU A 390 -9.18 -21.46 -0.15
C GLU A 390 -8.70 -20.47 0.91
N LEU A 391 -8.67 -20.92 2.16
CA LEU A 391 -8.36 -20.08 3.30
C LEU A 391 -6.86 -20.16 3.62
N VAL A 392 -6.13 -19.06 3.49
CA VAL A 392 -4.68 -18.97 3.75
C VAL A 392 -4.35 -18.22 5.02
N LEU A 393 -3.34 -18.72 5.74
CA LEU A 393 -2.85 -18.18 7.00
C LEU A 393 -2.28 -16.78 6.78
N THR A 394 -2.75 -15.82 7.57
CA THR A 394 -2.22 -14.47 7.63
C THR A 394 -1.39 -14.27 8.89
N SER A 395 -0.87 -13.07 8.97
CA SER A 395 0.06 -12.58 9.97
C SER A 395 -0.45 -12.76 11.42
N SER A 396 -1.74 -12.56 11.69
CA SER A 396 -2.35 -12.80 13.02
C SER A 396 -2.36 -14.25 13.51
N GLY A 397 -2.17 -15.21 12.62
CA GLY A 397 -2.49 -16.62 12.88
C GLY A 397 -3.94 -17.01 12.52
N LYS A 398 -4.74 -16.11 11.94
CA LYS A 398 -6.03 -16.45 11.32
C LYS A 398 -5.88 -16.83 9.84
N TYR A 399 -6.94 -17.38 9.25
CA TYR A 399 -7.00 -17.69 7.82
C TYR A 399 -7.98 -16.73 7.12
N ARG A 400 -7.62 -16.32 5.90
CA ARG A 400 -8.38 -15.40 5.03
C ARG A 400 -8.56 -16.00 3.65
N LYS A 401 -9.66 -15.69 2.96
CA LYS A 401 -9.90 -16.27 1.64
C LYS A 401 -8.85 -15.77 0.66
N VAL A 402 -8.36 -16.69 -0.16
CA VAL A 402 -7.70 -16.38 -1.42
C VAL A 402 -8.78 -15.96 -2.38
N ILE A 403 -8.79 -14.68 -2.73
CA ILE A 403 -9.82 -14.06 -3.55
C ILE A 403 -9.44 -14.16 -5.05
N ASN A 404 -8.17 -14.42 -5.32
CA ASN A 404 -7.55 -14.43 -6.65
C ASN A 404 -6.16 -15.11 -6.58
N ILE A 405 -5.75 -15.91 -7.59
CA ILE A 405 -4.46 -16.65 -7.67
C ILE A 405 -3.69 -16.37 -8.95
N PHE A 406 -2.71 -15.49 -8.82
CA PHE A 406 -1.95 -14.94 -9.89
C PHE A 406 -0.95 -15.94 -10.44
N ASN A 407 -1.06 -16.36 -11.69
CA ASN A 407 0.04 -16.98 -12.42
C ASN A 407 0.78 -15.89 -13.21
N GLN A 408 2.06 -15.68 -12.92
CA GLN A 408 2.81 -14.48 -13.33
C GLN A 408 3.96 -14.83 -14.30
N GLY A 409 3.86 -15.99 -14.95
CA GLY A 409 4.83 -16.47 -15.93
C GLY A 409 6.17 -16.83 -15.32
N ILE A 410 7.21 -16.83 -16.14
CA ILE A 410 8.59 -17.07 -15.74
C ILE A 410 9.29 -15.72 -15.53
N GLN A 411 9.66 -15.39 -14.29
CA GLN A 411 10.38 -14.16 -13.95
C GLN A 411 11.72 -14.44 -13.26
N GLU A 412 12.63 -13.46 -13.25
CA GLU A 412 13.84 -13.51 -12.43
C GLU A 412 13.50 -13.55 -10.95
N THR A 413 14.16 -14.43 -10.20
CA THR A 413 13.87 -14.63 -8.77
C THR A 413 15.13 -14.62 -7.91
N VAL A 414 14.97 -14.17 -6.68
CA VAL A 414 15.95 -14.30 -5.61
C VAL A 414 15.57 -15.45 -4.69
N LYS A 415 16.58 -16.21 -4.28
CA LYS A 415 16.48 -17.26 -3.27
C LYS A 415 16.98 -16.70 -1.95
N ILE A 416 16.06 -16.51 -1.01
CA ILE A 416 16.40 -16.16 0.36
C ILE A 416 16.73 -17.46 1.08
N THR A 417 17.97 -17.62 1.52
CA THR A 417 18.42 -18.78 2.30
C THR A 417 18.39 -18.46 3.79
N THR A 418 17.77 -19.33 4.58
CA THR A 418 17.69 -19.25 6.05
C THR A 418 18.17 -20.55 6.68
N PRO A 419 18.39 -20.61 8.01
CA PRO A 419 18.72 -21.87 8.68
C PRO A 419 17.58 -22.91 8.64
N MET A 420 16.33 -22.46 8.44
CA MET A 420 15.13 -23.32 8.43
C MET A 420 14.70 -23.80 7.03
N GLY A 421 15.12 -23.12 5.98
CA GLY A 421 14.62 -23.35 4.63
C GLY A 421 14.95 -22.21 3.68
N THR A 422 14.36 -22.26 2.48
CA THR A 422 14.57 -21.26 1.43
C THR A 422 13.23 -20.85 0.83
N LEU A 423 13.02 -19.55 0.66
CA LEU A 423 11.95 -18.98 -0.17
C LEU A 423 12.56 -18.52 -1.50
N ILE A 424 11.84 -18.72 -2.61
CA ILE A 424 12.20 -18.18 -3.92
C ILE A 424 11.06 -17.26 -4.35
N CYS A 425 11.38 -16.00 -4.62
CA CYS A 425 10.40 -14.95 -4.93
C CYS A 425 11.03 -13.87 -5.81
N THR A 426 10.23 -12.96 -6.35
CA THR A 426 10.74 -11.84 -7.15
C THR A 426 11.61 -10.89 -6.28
N PRO A 427 12.60 -10.17 -6.85
CA PRO A 427 13.51 -9.31 -6.08
C PRO A 427 12.80 -8.25 -5.23
N ASN A 428 11.71 -7.69 -5.77
CA ASN A 428 10.85 -6.69 -5.15
C ASN A 428 9.88 -7.25 -4.09
N HIS A 429 9.73 -8.58 -3.99
CA HIS A 429 8.77 -9.22 -3.11
C HIS A 429 8.98 -8.75 -1.67
N ARG A 430 7.94 -8.28 -0.97
CA ARG A 430 8.11 -7.74 0.38
C ARG A 430 7.90 -8.82 1.42
N LEU A 431 8.88 -9.00 2.29
CA LEU A 431 8.82 -9.84 3.46
C LEU A 431 8.76 -9.02 4.75
N SER A 432 8.06 -9.54 5.75
CA SER A 432 8.03 -8.96 7.10
C SER A 432 9.34 -9.23 7.84
N VAL A 433 10.06 -8.16 8.21
CA VAL A 433 11.21 -8.20 9.12
C VAL A 433 10.88 -7.56 10.46
N TYR A 434 11.42 -8.10 11.55
CA TYR A 434 11.37 -7.48 12.88
C TYR A 434 11.94 -6.06 12.87
N LYS A 435 11.14 -5.10 13.36
CA LYS A 435 11.46 -3.66 13.51
C LYS A 435 11.58 -3.25 14.98
N SER A 436 10.75 -3.79 15.87
CA SER A 436 10.89 -3.70 17.33
C SER A 436 10.45 -5.00 18.00
N LEU A 437 10.43 -5.08 19.32
CA LEU A 437 10.00 -6.27 20.07
C LEU A 437 8.60 -6.75 19.67
N ARG A 438 7.70 -5.82 19.36
CA ARG A 438 6.34 -6.07 18.88
C ARG A 438 6.00 -5.26 17.61
N ALA A 439 7.00 -4.91 16.79
CA ALA A 439 6.76 -4.32 15.45
C ALA A 439 7.49 -5.06 14.32
N TYR A 440 6.84 -5.18 13.15
CA TYR A 440 7.46 -5.56 11.89
C TYR A 440 7.41 -4.43 10.88
N SER A 441 8.22 -4.54 9.84
CA SER A 441 8.14 -3.71 8.65
C SER A 441 8.34 -4.55 7.40
N TRP A 442 7.73 -4.13 6.32
CA TRP A 442 7.90 -4.73 5.00
C TRP A 442 9.24 -4.33 4.38
N LYS A 443 10.04 -5.31 3.98
CA LYS A 443 11.33 -5.11 3.31
C LYS A 443 11.41 -5.97 2.06
N ARG A 444 11.89 -5.41 0.95
CA ARG A 444 12.07 -6.17 -0.30
C ARG A 444 13.06 -7.32 -0.11
N ALA A 445 12.80 -8.44 -0.75
CA ALA A 445 13.64 -9.64 -0.75
C ALA A 445 15.10 -9.34 -1.12
N ASP A 446 15.31 -8.52 -2.15
CA ASP A 446 16.63 -8.09 -2.62
C ASP A 446 17.36 -7.11 -1.68
N LYS A 447 16.66 -6.48 -0.72
CA LYS A 447 17.24 -5.55 0.27
C LYS A 447 17.36 -6.16 1.67
N LEU A 448 17.03 -7.44 1.84
CA LEU A 448 17.29 -8.16 3.08
C LEU A 448 18.80 -8.17 3.40
N LYS A 449 19.14 -8.32 4.68
CA LYS A 449 20.51 -8.39 5.22
C LYS A 449 20.56 -9.49 6.27
N SER A 450 21.74 -10.05 6.54
CA SER A 450 21.93 -11.07 7.59
C SER A 450 21.62 -10.59 9.02
N THR A 451 21.56 -9.27 9.22
CA THR A 451 21.08 -8.63 10.45
C THR A 451 19.56 -8.68 10.61
N ASP A 452 18.79 -8.84 9.52
CA ASP A 452 17.34 -8.90 9.60
C ASP A 452 16.87 -10.24 10.22
N ARG A 453 15.70 -10.23 10.84
CA ARG A 453 14.98 -11.44 11.22
C ARG A 453 13.64 -11.45 10.52
N LEU A 454 13.45 -12.41 9.62
CA LEU A 454 12.16 -12.69 9.01
C LEU A 454 11.20 -13.22 10.07
N ILE A 455 9.91 -12.94 9.91
CA ILE A 455 8.87 -13.49 10.77
C ILE A 455 8.33 -14.76 10.14
N SER A 456 8.29 -15.82 10.95
CA SER A 456 7.66 -17.08 10.60
C SER A 456 6.52 -17.43 11.56
N ILE A 457 5.44 -18.01 11.04
CA ILE A 457 4.18 -18.17 11.78
C ILE A 457 3.78 -19.66 11.77
N PRO A 458 3.53 -20.27 12.95
CA PRO A 458 3.06 -21.65 13.05
C PRO A 458 1.70 -21.85 12.36
N HIS A 459 1.56 -23.01 11.73
CA HIS A 459 0.41 -23.43 10.96
C HIS A 459 -0.09 -24.79 11.49
N THR A 460 -1.28 -24.80 12.10
CA THR A 460 -1.76 -25.91 12.95
C THR A 460 -2.84 -26.79 12.32
N ILE A 461 -3.58 -26.29 11.33
CA ILE A 461 -4.69 -27.01 10.69
C ILE A 461 -4.25 -27.71 9.39
N GLY A 462 -5.15 -28.51 8.82
CA GLY A 462 -4.93 -29.30 7.61
C GLY A 462 -6.01 -30.36 7.44
N VAL A 463 -5.85 -31.21 6.42
CA VAL A 463 -6.72 -32.36 6.16
C VAL A 463 -6.54 -33.42 7.26
N ASN A 464 -7.65 -33.98 7.73
CA ASN A 464 -7.69 -35.07 8.69
C ASN A 464 -8.52 -36.22 8.12
N GLY A 465 -7.86 -37.22 7.53
CA GLY A 465 -8.51 -38.36 6.86
C GLY A 465 -7.69 -39.64 6.82
N ILE A 466 -6.60 -39.69 7.58
CA ILE A 466 -5.69 -40.84 7.71
C ILE A 466 -5.35 -40.96 9.19
N SER A 467 -5.30 -42.18 9.72
CA SER A 467 -4.89 -42.43 11.11
C SER A 467 -3.49 -41.88 11.38
N ASP A 468 -3.33 -41.21 12.52
CA ASP A 468 -2.06 -40.79 13.11
C ASP A 468 -1.09 -41.96 13.32
N ASP A 469 -1.60 -43.11 13.78
CA ASP A 469 -0.85 -44.35 13.88
C ASP A 469 -0.35 -44.86 12.50
N TYR A 470 -1.20 -44.83 11.46
CA TYR A 470 -0.74 -45.16 10.10
C TYR A 470 0.34 -44.17 9.62
N VAL A 471 0.16 -42.88 9.88
CA VAL A 471 1.11 -41.83 9.52
C VAL A 471 2.44 -41.95 10.27
N TRP A 472 2.41 -42.33 11.55
CA TRP A 472 3.58 -42.71 12.33
C TRP A 472 4.28 -43.92 11.69
N LEU A 473 3.53 -44.94 11.25
CA LEU A 473 4.09 -46.11 10.57
C LEU A 473 4.76 -45.74 9.24
N ILE A 474 4.22 -44.77 8.47
CA ILE A 474 4.89 -44.22 7.28
C ILE A 474 6.20 -43.52 7.65
N GLY A 475 6.22 -42.68 8.69
CA GLY A 475 7.44 -42.04 9.19
C GLY A 475 8.50 -43.07 9.61
N PHE A 476 8.08 -44.08 10.37
CA PHE A 476 8.93 -45.18 10.84
C PHE A 476 9.46 -46.04 9.67
N TYR A 477 8.62 -46.31 8.67
CA TYR A 477 9.03 -46.97 7.42
C TYR A 477 10.11 -46.16 6.68
N ILE A 478 9.96 -44.83 6.61
CA ILE A 478 10.92 -43.97 5.91
C ILE A 478 12.32 -44.04 6.56
N GLY A 479 12.43 -44.20 7.88
CA GLY A 479 13.70 -44.47 8.57
C GLY A 479 14.14 -45.94 8.51
N ASP A 480 13.46 -46.84 9.23
CA ASP A 480 13.89 -48.23 9.50
C ASP A 480 13.18 -49.31 8.65
N GLY A 481 12.23 -48.92 7.78
CA GLY A 481 11.50 -49.84 6.90
C GLY A 481 12.14 -50.10 5.54
N ASN A 482 11.79 -51.23 4.92
CA ASN A 482 12.18 -51.60 3.55
C ASN A 482 11.08 -52.43 2.87
N ALA A 483 10.74 -52.11 1.63
CA ALA A 483 9.76 -52.85 0.82
C ALA A 483 10.36 -53.34 -0.50
N TYR A 484 10.09 -54.60 -0.85
CA TYR A 484 10.53 -55.20 -2.12
C TYR A 484 9.44 -56.09 -2.72
N ILE A 485 9.44 -56.17 -4.05
CA ILE A 485 8.50 -56.96 -4.86
C ILE A 485 9.33 -57.92 -5.69
N ARG A 486 8.94 -59.20 -5.72
CA ARG A 486 9.57 -60.25 -6.56
C ARG A 486 8.52 -60.80 -7.50
N LYS A 487 8.91 -61.10 -8.75
CA LYS A 487 8.00 -61.63 -9.78
C LYS A 487 7.18 -62.83 -9.28
N ASP A 488 7.83 -63.74 -8.55
CA ASP A 488 7.26 -65.05 -8.23
C ASP A 488 6.83 -65.21 -6.75
N TYR A 489 6.99 -64.17 -5.92
CA TYR A 489 6.76 -64.24 -4.47
C TYR A 489 5.95 -63.05 -3.90
N GLY A 490 5.36 -62.22 -4.77
CA GLY A 490 4.60 -61.03 -4.36
C GLY A 490 5.46 -59.92 -3.73
N GLY A 491 4.82 -59.05 -2.95
CA GLY A 491 5.50 -57.99 -2.20
C GLY A 491 5.72 -58.34 -0.73
N THR A 492 6.80 -57.79 -0.15
CA THR A 492 7.11 -57.92 1.26
C THR A 492 7.61 -56.59 1.81
N VAL A 493 6.97 -56.14 2.89
CA VAL A 493 7.38 -55.01 3.72
C VAL A 493 8.07 -55.56 4.96
N THR A 494 9.20 -54.96 5.35
CA THR A 494 9.97 -55.35 6.53
C THR A 494 10.38 -54.13 7.32
N PHE A 495 10.05 -54.11 8.61
CA PHE A 495 10.59 -53.17 9.59
C PHE A 495 11.71 -53.89 10.36
N THR A 496 12.90 -53.29 10.42
CA THR A 496 14.08 -53.89 11.06
C THR A 496 14.51 -53.05 12.25
N MET A 497 14.68 -53.68 13.41
CA MET A 497 15.08 -52.99 14.64
C MET A 497 15.96 -53.90 15.51
N THR A 498 16.45 -53.41 16.66
CA THR A 498 17.13 -54.29 17.63
C THR A 498 16.11 -55.20 18.33
N ARG A 499 16.55 -56.38 18.78
CA ARG A 499 15.70 -57.31 19.54
C ARG A 499 15.03 -56.66 20.76
N GLU A 500 15.78 -55.83 21.47
CA GLU A 500 15.31 -55.02 22.60
C GLU A 500 14.19 -54.05 22.22
N ARG A 501 14.29 -53.38 21.06
CA ARG A 501 13.23 -52.48 20.55
C ARG A 501 11.98 -53.24 20.08
N LEU A 502 12.17 -54.44 19.54
CA LEU A 502 11.09 -55.32 19.10
C LEU A 502 10.26 -55.83 20.28
N ASN A 503 10.91 -56.12 21.41
CA ASN A 503 10.27 -56.69 22.61
C ASN A 503 9.92 -55.61 23.66
N GLY A 504 9.50 -54.45 23.17
CA GLY A 504 9.00 -53.35 23.98
C GLY A 504 8.24 -52.35 23.11
N ASN A 505 7.88 -51.20 23.69
CA ASN A 505 6.90 -50.24 23.15
C ASN A 505 6.98 -49.95 21.65
N LEU A 506 8.18 -49.90 21.05
CA LEU A 506 8.35 -49.63 19.61
C LEU A 506 7.90 -50.80 18.73
N GLY A 507 8.27 -52.03 19.09
CA GLY A 507 7.81 -53.23 18.43
C GLY A 507 6.31 -53.45 18.65
N ASP A 508 5.84 -53.29 19.89
CA ASP A 508 4.43 -53.43 20.24
C ASP A 508 3.55 -52.46 19.45
N LYS A 509 3.94 -51.17 19.39
CA LYS A 509 3.24 -50.15 18.57
C LYS A 509 3.28 -50.50 17.08
N CYS A 510 4.41 -50.95 16.54
CA CYS A 510 4.48 -51.34 15.13
C CYS A 510 3.58 -52.56 14.83
N ILE A 511 3.54 -53.55 15.72
CA ILE A 511 2.70 -54.76 15.58
C ILE A 511 1.22 -54.42 15.73
N SER A 512 0.82 -53.59 16.69
CA SER A 512 -0.58 -53.23 16.92
C SER A 512 -1.15 -52.46 15.73
N ILE A 513 -0.43 -51.47 15.20
CA ILE A 513 -0.85 -50.69 14.04
C ILE A 513 -1.01 -51.59 12.80
N LEU A 514 -0.04 -52.47 12.55
CA LEU A 514 -0.11 -53.42 11.42
C LEU A 514 -1.31 -54.37 11.53
N LYS A 515 -1.66 -54.83 12.74
CA LYS A 515 -2.88 -55.62 12.98
C LYS A 515 -4.15 -54.81 12.78
N ASN A 516 -4.19 -53.56 13.28
CA ASN A 516 -5.35 -52.68 13.18
C ASN A 516 -5.70 -52.32 11.73
N ILE A 517 -4.70 -52.23 10.85
CA ILE A 517 -4.90 -52.03 9.40
C ILE A 517 -5.08 -53.35 8.61
N GLY A 518 -5.31 -54.47 9.30
CA GLY A 518 -5.72 -55.75 8.70
C GLY A 518 -4.61 -56.73 8.32
N PHE A 519 -3.34 -56.46 8.66
CA PHE A 519 -2.24 -57.41 8.38
C PHE A 519 -1.96 -58.36 9.54
N ASN A 520 -1.49 -59.57 9.22
CA ASN A 520 -0.94 -60.51 10.21
C ASN A 520 0.60 -60.50 10.15
N PRO A 521 1.28 -59.64 10.93
CA PRO A 521 2.74 -59.49 10.84
C PRO A 521 3.50 -60.73 11.36
N LYS A 522 4.42 -61.25 10.54
CA LYS A 522 5.35 -62.31 10.93
C LYS A 522 6.58 -61.72 11.61
N ILE A 523 6.82 -62.12 12.85
CA ILE A 523 7.97 -61.70 13.64
C ILE A 523 9.13 -62.70 13.45
N ARG A 524 10.36 -62.21 13.31
CA ARG A 524 11.59 -63.03 13.34
C ARG A 524 12.67 -62.35 14.15
N GLU A 525 13.29 -63.11 15.05
CA GLU A 525 14.48 -62.70 15.80
C GLU A 525 15.71 -63.45 15.30
N GLU A 526 16.78 -62.73 14.97
CA GLU A 526 18.05 -63.28 14.51
C GLU A 526 19.18 -62.56 15.25
N GLY A 527 19.70 -63.20 16.31
CA GLY A 527 20.75 -62.63 17.18
C GLY A 527 20.28 -61.36 17.91
N LYS A 528 20.91 -60.21 17.59
CA LYS A 528 20.54 -58.90 18.16
C LYS A 528 19.50 -58.14 17.32
N VAL A 529 19.02 -58.70 16.21
CA VAL A 529 18.11 -58.04 15.26
C VAL A 529 16.73 -58.66 15.31
N GLY A 530 15.71 -57.82 15.45
CA GLY A 530 14.30 -58.18 15.30
C GLY A 530 13.75 -57.66 13.98
N ARG A 531 12.87 -58.43 13.33
CA ARG A 531 12.19 -58.03 12.10
C ARG A 531 10.70 -58.33 12.14
N ILE A 532 9.90 -57.34 11.79
CA ILE A 532 8.46 -57.46 11.57
C ILE A 532 8.23 -57.49 10.06
N ARG A 533 7.57 -58.53 9.53
CA ARG A 533 7.32 -58.70 8.09
C ARG A 533 5.83 -58.79 7.78
N VAL A 534 5.43 -58.05 6.75
CA VAL A 534 4.09 -58.16 6.13
C VAL A 534 4.26 -58.58 4.68
N HIS A 535 3.46 -59.56 4.25
CA HIS A 535 3.43 -60.04 2.87
C HIS A 535 2.15 -59.52 2.21
N SER A 536 2.28 -58.45 1.43
CA SER A 536 1.26 -57.89 0.54
C SER A 536 2.01 -57.20 -0.60
N LYS A 537 1.52 -57.38 -1.82
CA LYS A 537 2.08 -56.73 -3.01
C LYS A 537 1.69 -55.25 -3.03
N GLU A 538 0.43 -55.00 -2.75
CA GLU A 538 -0.26 -53.71 -2.72
C GLU A 538 0.42 -52.77 -1.72
N PHE A 539 0.62 -53.24 -0.48
CA PHE A 539 1.28 -52.46 0.57
C PHE A 539 2.77 -52.21 0.28
N ALA A 540 3.46 -53.17 -0.35
CA ALA A 540 4.84 -52.97 -0.79
C ALA A 540 4.93 -51.95 -1.94
N GLU A 541 3.98 -51.96 -2.88
CA GLU A 541 3.88 -51.00 -3.98
C GLU A 541 3.55 -49.58 -3.50
N GLU A 542 2.68 -49.45 -2.49
CA GLU A 542 2.39 -48.17 -1.84
C GLU A 542 3.64 -47.60 -1.15
N LEU A 543 4.26 -48.34 -0.24
CA LEU A 543 5.41 -47.86 0.54
C LEU A 543 6.65 -47.59 -0.33
N GLN A 544 6.81 -48.30 -1.45
CA GLN A 544 7.85 -47.99 -2.43
C GLN A 544 7.70 -46.61 -3.10
N LYS A 545 6.53 -45.95 -3.02
CA LYS A 545 6.37 -44.56 -3.49
C LYS A 545 7.17 -43.56 -2.63
N PHE A 546 7.37 -43.86 -1.35
CA PHE A 546 7.97 -42.93 -0.38
C PHE A 546 9.47 -43.20 -0.13
N LYS A 547 9.90 -44.46 -0.22
CA LYS A 547 11.30 -44.87 -0.05
C LYS A 547 11.65 -46.03 -0.98
N LYS A 548 12.73 -45.87 -1.75
CA LYS A 548 13.38 -46.94 -2.53
C LYS A 548 14.87 -47.03 -2.17
N PRO A 549 15.52 -48.19 -2.31
CA PRO A 549 16.96 -48.32 -2.08
C PRO A 549 17.76 -47.27 -2.86
N ASN A 550 18.69 -46.60 -2.17
CA ASN A 550 19.61 -45.59 -2.70
C ASN A 550 18.99 -44.33 -3.34
N LYS A 551 17.67 -44.11 -3.26
CA LYS A 551 17.03 -42.85 -3.68
C LYS A 551 16.68 -41.97 -2.48
N GLU A 552 16.64 -40.65 -2.68
CA GLU A 552 16.14 -39.71 -1.66
C GLU A 552 14.68 -40.04 -1.33
N GLN A 553 14.33 -39.95 -0.05
CA GLN A 553 12.97 -40.20 0.43
C GLN A 553 12.01 -39.05 0.10
N ILE A 554 10.76 -39.40 -0.14
CA ILE A 554 9.69 -38.46 -0.52
C ILE A 554 8.76 -38.29 0.69
N VAL A 555 8.55 -37.04 1.12
CA VAL A 555 7.48 -36.69 2.05
C VAL A 555 6.16 -36.72 1.26
N PRO A 556 5.17 -37.55 1.63
CA PRO A 556 3.88 -37.61 0.95
C PRO A 556 3.10 -36.29 1.04
N ASP A 557 2.30 -35.96 0.02
CA ASP A 557 1.48 -34.73 0.04
C ASP A 557 0.37 -34.75 1.10
N PHE A 558 -0.12 -35.92 1.54
CA PHE A 558 -1.01 -36.00 2.71
C PHE A 558 -0.32 -35.65 4.05
N ILE A 559 1.01 -35.62 4.10
CA ILE A 559 1.75 -35.10 5.27
C ILE A 559 1.86 -33.58 5.19
N TRP A 560 2.21 -33.02 4.02
CA TRP A 560 2.22 -31.57 3.81
C TRP A 560 0.85 -30.96 4.11
N ASN A 561 -0.19 -31.58 3.56
CA ASN A 561 -1.58 -31.18 3.68
C ASN A 561 -2.22 -31.58 5.03
N GLY A 562 -1.58 -32.44 5.82
CA GLY A 562 -2.12 -32.95 7.08
C GLY A 562 -2.21 -31.90 8.19
N THR A 563 -3.07 -32.12 9.17
CA THR A 563 -3.12 -31.32 10.41
C THR A 563 -1.79 -31.32 11.18
N SER A 564 -1.67 -30.47 12.21
CA SER A 564 -0.56 -30.55 13.17
C SER A 564 -0.37 -31.95 13.76
N LYS A 565 -1.45 -32.71 14.01
CA LYS A 565 -1.38 -34.09 14.50
C LYS A 565 -0.73 -35.02 13.48
N ILE A 566 -1.19 -34.98 12.23
CA ILE A 566 -0.64 -35.78 11.11
C ILE A 566 0.84 -35.44 10.89
N ARG A 567 1.18 -34.15 10.81
CA ARG A 567 2.56 -33.67 10.69
C ARG A 567 3.42 -34.12 11.88
N SER A 568 2.88 -34.09 13.09
CA SER A 568 3.61 -34.53 14.30
C SER A 568 3.82 -36.03 14.37
N ALA A 569 2.80 -36.84 14.07
CA ALA A 569 2.89 -38.29 14.06
C ALA A 569 3.91 -38.80 13.04
N PHE A 570 3.98 -38.16 11.86
CA PHE A 570 5.00 -38.45 10.85
C PHE A 570 6.42 -38.18 11.35
N ILE A 571 6.63 -37.04 12.01
CA ILE A 571 7.91 -36.68 12.62
C ILE A 571 8.25 -37.63 13.78
N ALA A 572 7.27 -38.03 14.59
CA ALA A 572 7.44 -39.01 15.66
C ALA A 572 7.92 -40.37 15.12
N GLY A 573 7.32 -40.86 14.02
CA GLY A 573 7.75 -42.09 13.35
C GLY A 573 9.20 -42.00 12.82
N LEU A 574 9.56 -40.88 12.20
CA LEU A 574 10.94 -40.61 11.77
C LEU A 574 11.92 -40.60 12.95
N ALA A 575 11.51 -40.02 14.08
CA ALA A 575 12.33 -39.92 15.28
C ALA A 575 12.44 -41.25 16.06
N ASP A 576 11.40 -42.09 16.03
CA ASP A 576 11.46 -43.44 16.58
C ASP A 576 12.32 -44.39 15.73
N ALA A 577 12.47 -44.15 14.43
CA ALA A 577 13.46 -44.84 13.60
C ALA A 577 14.89 -44.29 13.84
N ASP A 578 15.16 -43.09 13.33
CA ASP A 578 16.49 -42.50 13.18
C ASP A 578 16.76 -41.30 14.12
N GLY A 579 15.85 -41.02 15.06
CA GLY A 579 16.05 -39.99 16.08
C GLY A 579 17.10 -40.39 17.12
N GLY A 580 17.85 -39.39 17.58
CA GLY A 580 19.00 -39.55 18.47
C GLY A 580 18.90 -38.74 19.76
N THR A 581 19.87 -38.93 20.65
CA THR A 581 19.94 -38.16 21.91
C THR A 581 20.17 -36.67 21.67
N ARG A 582 19.89 -35.84 22.69
CA ARG A 582 20.08 -34.37 22.68
C ARG A 582 19.18 -33.66 21.65
N ASN A 583 17.90 -34.03 21.63
CA ASN A 583 16.85 -33.42 20.82
C ASN A 583 17.18 -33.42 19.32
N ASN A 584 17.82 -34.51 18.86
CA ASN A 584 18.02 -34.80 17.45
C ASN A 584 16.81 -35.57 16.92
N VAL A 585 16.08 -34.96 15.99
CA VAL A 585 14.88 -35.52 15.39
C VAL A 585 15.22 -36.63 14.39
N LEU A 586 16.30 -36.47 13.61
CA LEU A 586 16.57 -37.33 12.46
C LEU A 586 18.03 -37.26 12.00
N TYR A 587 18.66 -38.41 11.76
CA TYR A 587 19.84 -38.52 10.91
C TYR A 587 19.43 -38.82 9.45
N SER A 588 20.09 -38.23 8.46
CA SER A 588 19.95 -38.64 7.05
C SER A 588 21.19 -38.31 6.23
N LYS A 589 21.48 -39.14 5.22
CA LYS A 589 22.48 -38.83 4.19
C LYS A 589 21.98 -37.84 3.12
N TYR A 590 20.68 -37.60 3.05
CA TYR A 590 20.03 -36.73 2.07
C TYR A 590 19.70 -35.35 2.68
N PRO A 591 20.45 -34.28 2.36
CA PRO A 591 20.24 -32.97 2.99
C PRO A 591 18.94 -32.29 2.53
N ASN A 592 18.49 -32.51 1.29
CA ASN A 592 17.22 -31.93 0.81
C ASN A 592 16.00 -32.58 1.50
N PHE A 593 16.05 -33.89 1.78
CA PHE A 593 15.08 -34.53 2.67
C PHE A 593 15.06 -33.89 4.06
N LEU A 594 16.21 -33.60 4.68
CA LEU A 594 16.21 -32.85 5.94
C LEU A 594 15.63 -31.44 5.80
N ARG A 595 15.90 -30.70 4.71
CA ARG A 595 15.26 -29.40 4.46
C ARG A 595 13.74 -29.50 4.32
N LYS A 596 13.21 -30.58 3.73
CA LYS A 596 11.77 -30.86 3.70
C LYS A 596 11.23 -31.08 5.13
N VAL A 597 11.89 -31.93 5.92
CA VAL A 597 11.53 -32.18 7.34
C VAL A 597 11.61 -30.89 8.18
N GLN A 598 12.56 -29.98 7.91
CA GLN A 598 12.63 -28.67 8.56
C GLN A 598 11.41 -27.79 8.27
N LYS A 599 10.90 -27.76 7.03
CA LYS A 599 9.70 -26.98 6.68
C LYS A 599 8.47 -27.50 7.43
N ILE A 600 8.32 -28.82 7.57
CA ILE A 600 7.27 -29.44 8.39
C ILE A 600 7.40 -28.99 9.85
N LEU A 601 8.59 -29.08 10.43
CA LEU A 601 8.85 -28.66 11.82
C LEU A 601 8.64 -27.16 12.02
N LEU A 602 9.03 -26.31 11.06
CA LEU A 602 8.78 -24.87 11.10
C LEU A 602 7.28 -24.56 11.09
N SER A 603 6.48 -25.31 10.31
CA SER A 603 5.01 -25.19 10.34
C SER A 603 4.41 -25.57 11.70
N LEU A 604 5.01 -26.52 12.43
CA LEU A 604 4.64 -26.82 13.82
C LEU A 604 5.20 -25.79 14.83
N GLY A 605 5.88 -24.75 14.35
CA GLY A 605 6.51 -23.72 15.16
C GLY A 605 7.78 -24.18 15.89
N ILE A 606 8.46 -25.20 15.37
CA ILE A 606 9.64 -25.85 15.95
C ILE A 606 10.87 -25.54 15.07
N ALA A 607 11.71 -24.60 15.53
CA ALA A 607 12.93 -24.25 14.81
C ALA A 607 14.04 -25.30 15.00
N THR A 608 14.84 -25.55 13.96
CA THR A 608 15.85 -26.63 13.93
C THR A 608 17.12 -26.28 13.16
N THR A 609 18.27 -26.86 13.53
CA THR A 609 19.55 -26.73 12.82
C THR A 609 19.94 -28.05 12.16
N VAL A 610 20.35 -28.00 10.89
CA VAL A 610 21.06 -29.10 10.23
C VAL A 610 22.54 -29.04 10.59
N HIS A 611 23.07 -30.12 11.16
CA HIS A 611 24.48 -30.31 11.42
C HIS A 611 25.10 -31.27 10.40
N ILE A 612 26.26 -30.92 9.85
CA ILE A 612 27.02 -31.77 8.92
C ILE A 612 27.94 -32.69 9.74
N LEU A 613 27.92 -33.99 9.44
CA LEU A 613 28.76 -35.02 10.07
C LEU A 613 29.75 -35.57 9.03
N PRO A 614 31.07 -35.37 9.22
CA PRO A 614 32.07 -35.80 8.25
C PRO A 614 32.18 -37.33 8.17
N LYS A 615 32.70 -37.82 7.04
CA LYS A 615 33.02 -39.24 6.81
C LYS A 615 33.87 -39.80 7.96
N ARG A 616 33.56 -41.01 8.43
CA ARG A 616 34.32 -41.69 9.49
C ARG A 616 34.77 -43.09 9.05
N LYS A 617 36.01 -43.45 9.37
CA LYS A 617 36.47 -44.86 9.41
C LYS A 617 36.23 -45.39 10.82
N LEU A 618 35.59 -46.55 10.94
CA LEU A 618 35.48 -47.27 12.21
C LEU A 618 36.79 -48.03 12.48
N LYS A 619 37.36 -47.91 13.68
CA LYS A 619 38.51 -48.73 14.10
C LYS A 619 38.12 -50.21 13.99
N GLY A 620 38.94 -51.00 13.27
CA GLY A 620 38.74 -52.44 13.09
C GLY A 620 37.89 -52.87 11.87
N TYR A 621 37.37 -51.94 11.06
CA TYR A 621 36.59 -52.29 9.86
C TYR A 621 37.07 -51.53 8.61
N ASN A 622 37.30 -52.24 7.51
CA ASN A 622 37.65 -51.66 6.20
C ASN A 622 36.51 -50.89 5.50
N LYS A 623 35.46 -50.51 6.24
CA LYS A 623 34.25 -49.87 5.70
C LYS A 623 34.23 -48.38 6.06
N GLN A 624 34.43 -47.53 5.05
CA GLN A 624 34.35 -46.08 5.19
C GLN A 624 32.89 -45.62 5.07
N TYR A 625 32.39 -44.93 6.09
CA TYR A 625 31.01 -44.41 6.07
C TYR A 625 30.97 -43.06 5.37
N GLU A 626 29.96 -42.87 4.53
CA GLU A 626 29.67 -41.60 3.87
C GLU A 626 29.33 -40.49 4.90
N GLY A 627 29.45 -39.23 4.48
CA GLY A 627 29.03 -38.11 5.30
C GLY A 627 27.52 -38.14 5.52
N SER A 628 27.08 -37.70 6.69
CA SER A 628 25.65 -37.66 7.04
C SER A 628 25.30 -36.30 7.63
N HIS A 629 24.01 -36.06 7.81
CA HIS A 629 23.48 -34.84 8.38
C HIS A 629 22.53 -35.19 9.54
N SER A 630 22.45 -34.34 10.56
CA SER A 630 21.52 -34.52 11.67
C SER A 630 20.69 -33.26 11.94
N LEU A 631 19.44 -33.43 12.36
CA LEU A 631 18.50 -32.34 12.54
C LEU A 631 18.13 -32.11 14.01
N HIS A 632 18.64 -31.02 14.58
CA HIS A 632 18.53 -30.74 16.02
C HIS A 632 17.59 -29.57 16.32
N ILE A 633 16.80 -29.66 17.38
CA ILE A 633 15.88 -28.59 17.80
C ILE A 633 16.63 -27.38 18.42
N ARG A 634 16.29 -26.15 17.99
CA ARG A 634 16.85 -24.87 18.49
C ARG A 634 15.94 -24.20 19.52
N GLY A 635 16.53 -23.63 20.57
CA GLY A 635 15.81 -22.87 21.60
C GLY A 635 15.01 -23.77 22.54
N ILE A 636 14.57 -23.23 23.68
CA ILE A 636 13.75 -23.99 24.64
C ILE A 636 12.28 -24.04 24.20
N GLN A 637 11.75 -23.00 23.54
CA GLN A 637 10.36 -22.98 23.10
C GLN A 637 10.07 -24.02 22.01
N SER A 638 10.98 -24.22 21.05
CA SER A 638 10.85 -25.32 20.08
C SER A 638 10.95 -26.71 20.74
N GLN A 639 11.68 -26.85 21.85
CA GLN A 639 11.72 -28.12 22.61
C GLN A 639 10.41 -28.36 23.35
N ILE A 640 9.80 -27.33 23.93
CA ILE A 640 8.49 -27.40 24.58
C ILE A 640 7.42 -27.77 23.55
N ARG A 641 7.30 -27.04 22.44
CA ARG A 641 6.36 -27.37 21.35
C ARG A 641 6.56 -28.77 20.78
N ALA A 642 7.80 -29.19 20.58
CA ALA A 642 8.07 -30.56 20.14
C ALA A 642 7.65 -31.61 21.20
N LYS A 643 7.76 -31.29 22.48
CA LYS A 643 7.37 -32.18 23.58
C LYS A 643 5.84 -32.29 23.67
N GLU A 644 5.13 -31.19 23.47
CA GLU A 644 3.67 -31.13 23.47
C GLU A 644 3.05 -31.76 22.21
N LEU A 645 3.67 -31.55 21.04
CA LEU A 645 3.08 -31.92 19.75
C LEU A 645 3.59 -33.27 19.22
N ILE A 646 4.86 -33.64 19.43
CA ILE A 646 5.49 -34.82 18.78
C ILE A 646 5.64 -35.99 19.76
N GLU A 647 6.15 -35.74 20.97
CA GLU A 647 6.38 -36.80 21.99
C GLU A 647 5.15 -37.69 22.27
N PRO A 648 3.89 -37.19 22.29
CA PRO A 648 2.70 -38.04 22.52
C PRO A 648 2.49 -39.14 21.48
N TYR A 649 3.05 -39.01 20.28
CA TYR A 649 2.94 -40.02 19.21
C TYR A 649 4.12 -41.00 19.19
N THR A 650 5.16 -40.79 20.01
CA THR A 650 6.38 -41.59 19.99
C THR A 650 6.28 -42.85 20.85
N ALA A 651 7.03 -43.88 20.48
CA ALA A 651 7.17 -45.12 21.25
C ALA A 651 8.49 -45.19 22.03
N ARG A 652 9.55 -44.48 21.60
CA ARG A 652 10.85 -44.42 22.31
C ARG A 652 11.53 -43.05 22.30
N TRP A 653 11.27 -42.17 21.33
CA TRP A 653 11.99 -40.91 21.21
C TRP A 653 11.45 -39.84 22.15
N ASN A 654 12.25 -39.45 23.15
CA ASN A 654 11.85 -38.51 24.19
C ASN A 654 12.62 -37.18 24.12
N ILE A 655 11.96 -36.08 24.52
CA ILE A 655 12.53 -34.73 24.50
C ILE A 655 12.99 -34.32 25.90
N ILE A 656 14.27 -33.98 25.97
CA ILE A 656 14.92 -33.49 27.19
C ILE A 656 14.98 -31.96 27.12
N LEU A 657 14.15 -31.29 27.91
CA LEU A 657 14.13 -29.84 28.03
C LEU A 657 15.45 -29.33 28.63
N ARG A 658 16.24 -28.58 27.85
CA ARG A 658 17.56 -28.06 28.23
C ARG A 658 17.57 -26.52 28.19
N LYS A 659 17.53 -25.89 29.37
CA LYS A 659 17.48 -24.42 29.54
C LYS A 659 18.76 -23.64 29.14
N ASN A 660 19.84 -24.29 28.69
CA ASN A 660 21.15 -23.64 28.51
C ASN A 660 21.30 -22.90 27.15
N LYS A 661 21.36 -21.57 27.23
CA LYS A 661 21.03 -20.57 26.19
C LYS A 661 22.05 -20.34 25.03
N LYS A 662 22.78 -21.35 24.53
CA LYS A 662 23.84 -21.09 23.51
C LYS A 662 23.40 -20.96 22.04
N ASN A 663 22.39 -21.73 21.59
CA ASN A 663 22.02 -21.83 20.16
C ASN A 663 20.51 -21.56 19.89
N GLY A 664 19.84 -20.79 20.75
CA GLY A 664 18.44 -20.41 20.57
C GLY A 664 18.21 -19.51 19.36
N LEU A 665 16.95 -19.21 19.05
CA LEU A 665 16.60 -18.13 18.12
C LEU A 665 16.96 -16.77 18.72
N SER A 666 17.14 -15.76 17.88
CA SER A 666 17.66 -14.46 18.32
C SER A 666 16.99 -13.27 17.62
N ILE A 667 16.88 -12.16 18.35
CA ILE A 667 16.49 -10.83 17.82
C ILE A 667 17.70 -9.90 17.98
N PRO A 668 18.05 -9.07 16.96
CA PRO A 668 19.16 -8.12 17.00
C PRO A 668 19.24 -7.36 18.31
N TYR A 669 20.42 -7.29 18.92
CA TYR A 669 20.59 -6.59 20.21
C TYR A 669 20.21 -5.10 20.11
N GLN A 670 20.33 -4.51 18.91
CA GLN A 670 19.94 -3.12 18.67
C GLN A 670 18.45 -2.90 18.94
N ILE A 671 17.57 -3.85 18.58
CA ILE A 671 16.13 -3.77 18.89
C ILE A 671 15.89 -3.69 20.41
N ILE A 672 16.72 -4.35 21.22
CA ILE A 672 16.67 -4.25 22.69
C ILE A 672 17.17 -2.90 23.18
N MET A 673 18.26 -2.39 22.61
CA MET A 673 18.80 -1.07 22.96
C MET A 673 17.79 0.03 22.68
N ASP A 674 17.20 0.01 21.48
CA ASP A 674 16.21 0.98 21.05
C ASP A 674 14.93 0.87 21.90
N ALA A 675 14.48 -0.34 22.21
CA ALA A 675 13.34 -0.57 23.11
C ALA A 675 13.59 -0.03 24.53
N LYS A 676 14.80 -0.23 25.08
CA LYS A 676 15.18 0.38 26.36
C LYS A 676 15.23 1.91 26.26
N GLN A 677 15.77 2.46 25.18
CA GLN A 677 15.83 3.91 24.96
C GLN A 677 14.43 4.55 24.84
N ARG A 678 13.46 3.82 24.29
CA ARG A 678 12.04 4.24 24.21
C ARG A 678 11.21 3.94 25.46
N GLY A 679 11.80 3.39 26.53
CA GLY A 679 11.06 3.06 27.77
C GLY A 679 10.19 1.79 27.70
N GLU A 680 10.30 0.98 26.63
CA GLU A 680 9.63 -0.32 26.55
C GLU A 680 10.24 -1.36 27.53
N ILE A 681 11.49 -1.13 27.97
CA ILE A 681 12.19 -2.00 28.92
C ILE A 681 12.67 -1.18 30.13
N ASN A 682 11.86 -1.18 31.18
CA ASN A 682 12.10 -0.41 32.42
C ASN A 682 13.05 -1.10 33.42
N PHE A 683 13.80 -2.11 32.99
CA PHE A 683 14.79 -2.81 33.81
C PHE A 683 16.16 -2.85 33.13
N ASN A 684 17.21 -3.11 33.91
CA ASN A 684 18.57 -3.15 33.39
C ASN A 684 18.78 -4.37 32.46
N ILE A 685 18.86 -4.13 31.15
CA ILE A 685 18.99 -5.14 30.08
C ILE A 685 20.26 -6.02 30.15
N THR A 686 21.35 -5.55 30.78
CA THR A 686 22.56 -6.37 30.96
C THR A 686 22.50 -7.16 32.27
N ALA A 687 22.06 -6.55 33.37
CA ALA A 687 21.90 -7.23 34.66
C ALA A 687 20.81 -8.31 34.62
N SER A 688 19.72 -8.08 33.88
CA SER A 688 18.68 -9.09 33.58
C SER A 688 19.13 -10.18 32.59
N GLY A 689 20.33 -10.06 32.02
CA GLY A 689 20.90 -11.01 31.08
C GLY A 689 20.20 -11.08 29.72
N LEU A 690 19.38 -10.07 29.37
CA LEU A 690 18.62 -9.98 28.12
C LEU A 690 19.55 -9.87 26.91
N ILE A 691 20.56 -9.01 27.03
CA ILE A 691 21.72 -8.92 26.13
C ILE A 691 23.01 -9.09 26.95
N ARG A 692 24.07 -9.56 26.30
CA ARG A 692 25.38 -9.80 26.95
C ARG A 692 26.51 -9.28 26.07
N PRO A 693 27.57 -8.67 26.64
CA PRO A 693 28.74 -8.28 25.86
C PRO A 693 29.36 -9.44 25.06
N THR A 694 29.98 -9.13 23.93
CA THR A 694 30.85 -10.08 23.21
C THR A 694 32.10 -10.39 24.03
N LYS A 695 32.68 -11.58 23.83
CA LYS A 695 33.82 -12.06 24.64
C LYS A 695 35.16 -11.39 24.29
N THR A 696 35.18 -10.58 23.24
CA THR A 696 36.36 -9.98 22.60
C THR A 696 36.71 -8.60 23.12
N ASP A 697 35.81 -7.94 23.85
CA ASP A 697 35.85 -6.50 24.03
C ASP A 697 36.50 -6.10 25.37
N LYS A 698 37.82 -6.30 25.48
CA LYS A 698 38.65 -5.35 26.24
C LYS A 698 38.98 -4.09 25.42
N ILE A 699 38.66 -4.10 24.13
CA ILE A 699 38.83 -3.00 23.17
C ILE A 699 37.56 -2.98 22.31
N GLY A 700 36.61 -2.11 22.65
CA GLY A 700 35.45 -1.82 21.79
C GLY A 700 35.80 -0.84 20.67
N GLU A 701 34.86 -0.55 19.78
CA GLU A 701 35.08 0.45 18.72
C GLU A 701 35.18 1.86 19.31
N ILE A 702 36.21 2.61 18.87
CA ILE A 702 36.45 3.99 19.28
C ILE A 702 35.52 4.89 18.45
N SER A 703 34.39 5.27 19.05
CA SER A 703 33.56 6.34 18.50
C SER A 703 34.10 7.69 18.98
N THR A 704 34.35 8.62 18.05
CA THR A 704 34.74 9.99 18.38
C THR A 704 33.48 10.85 18.42
N LEU A 705 33.11 11.33 19.60
CA LEU A 705 31.93 12.18 19.81
C LEU A 705 32.38 13.57 20.29
N MET A 706 31.58 14.59 19.98
CA MET A 706 31.78 15.96 20.45
C MET A 706 30.85 16.20 21.65
N GLU A 707 31.39 16.08 22.87
CA GLU A 707 30.69 16.47 24.10
C GLU A 707 31.27 17.82 24.57
N HIS A 708 30.43 18.84 24.70
CA HIS A 708 30.79 20.17 25.24
C HIS A 708 32.01 20.82 24.55
N GLY A 709 32.10 20.70 23.21
CA GLY A 709 33.16 21.30 22.40
C GLY A 709 34.51 20.56 22.44
N LYS A 710 34.62 19.41 23.11
CA LYS A 710 35.84 18.58 23.11
C LYS A 710 35.58 17.23 22.43
N ARG A 711 36.59 16.73 21.68
CA ARG A 711 36.58 15.37 21.13
C ARG A 711 36.79 14.37 22.27
N VAL A 712 35.79 13.54 22.52
CA VAL A 712 35.85 12.43 23.48
C VAL A 712 35.83 11.10 22.70
N GLN A 713 36.82 10.25 22.97
CA GLN A 713 36.85 8.88 22.45
C GLN A 713 36.08 7.97 23.42
N LYS A 714 34.93 7.45 22.98
CA LYS A 714 34.07 6.57 23.78
C LYS A 714 34.14 5.16 23.22
N VAL A 715 34.60 4.23 24.05
CA VAL A 715 34.65 2.80 23.74
C VAL A 715 33.23 2.24 23.80
N VAL A 716 32.68 1.86 22.65
CA VAL A 716 31.34 1.26 22.58
C VAL A 716 31.47 -0.27 22.67
N PRO A 717 30.92 -0.92 23.72
CA PRO A 717 30.96 -2.37 23.83
C PRO A 717 30.00 -3.02 22.83
N LYS A 718 30.43 -4.06 22.12
CA LYS A 718 29.55 -4.85 21.26
C LYS A 718 28.77 -5.86 22.11
N TYR A 719 27.51 -6.07 21.73
CA TYR A 719 26.59 -6.97 22.42
C TYR A 719 26.18 -8.12 21.50
N ARG A 720 25.80 -9.23 22.13
CA ARG A 720 25.17 -10.37 21.45
C ARG A 720 23.68 -10.13 21.31
N ASP A 721 23.14 -10.58 20.18
CA ASP A 721 21.70 -10.65 19.94
C ASP A 721 20.94 -11.32 21.09
N ALA A 722 19.75 -10.78 21.37
CA ALA A 722 18.92 -11.21 22.46
C ALA A 722 18.28 -12.56 22.16
N ASN A 723 18.37 -13.48 23.12
CA ASN A 723 17.80 -14.80 22.97
C ASN A 723 16.26 -14.72 23.00
N PHE A 724 15.62 -15.16 21.92
CA PHE A 724 14.17 -15.05 21.71
C PHE A 724 13.35 -15.79 22.78
N ASP A 725 13.82 -16.95 23.24
CA ASP A 725 13.16 -17.67 24.34
C ASP A 725 13.09 -16.80 25.61
N THR A 726 14.13 -16.01 25.89
CA THR A 726 14.22 -15.09 27.03
C THR A 726 13.30 -13.87 26.86
N LEU A 727 13.00 -13.50 25.62
CA LEU A 727 12.05 -12.43 25.33
C LEU A 727 10.60 -12.93 25.48
N ILE A 728 10.32 -14.19 25.15
CA ILE A 728 9.03 -14.85 25.45
C ILE A 728 8.85 -15.06 26.96
N GLU A 729 9.87 -15.55 27.68
CA GLU A 729 9.88 -15.70 29.16
C GLU A 729 9.58 -14.38 29.90
N LYS A 730 9.74 -13.24 29.22
CA LYS A 730 9.52 -11.88 29.75
C LYS A 730 8.37 -11.14 29.07
N GLU A 731 7.58 -11.86 28.27
CA GLU A 731 6.43 -11.35 27.53
C GLU A 731 6.73 -10.11 26.65
N LEU A 732 7.98 -9.95 26.21
CA LEU A 732 8.39 -8.77 25.44
C LEU A 732 7.97 -8.87 23.96
N VAL A 733 7.86 -10.09 23.42
CA VAL A 733 7.66 -10.37 21.98
C VAL A 733 6.44 -11.22 21.74
N ASN A 734 5.88 -11.20 20.53
CA ASN A 734 4.79 -12.10 20.15
C ASN A 734 5.32 -13.56 20.02
N PRO A 735 4.79 -14.54 20.78
CA PRO A 735 5.25 -15.93 20.75
C PRO A 735 4.90 -16.70 19.46
N ASN A 736 4.05 -16.14 18.61
CA ASN A 736 3.65 -16.72 17.31
C ASN A 736 4.47 -16.19 16.14
N TRP A 737 5.34 -15.19 16.31
CA TRP A 737 6.31 -14.81 15.29
C TRP A 737 7.67 -15.37 15.65
N ILE A 738 8.09 -16.39 14.94
CA ILE A 738 9.38 -17.04 15.13
C ILE A 738 10.41 -16.22 14.33
N PRO A 739 11.42 -15.58 14.96
CA PRO A 739 12.43 -14.81 14.25
C PRO A 739 13.42 -15.75 13.55
N ILE A 740 13.43 -15.71 12.23
CA ILE A 740 14.31 -16.51 11.38
C ILE A 740 15.41 -15.64 10.79
N GLU A 741 16.66 -16.07 11.00
CA GLU A 741 17.86 -15.41 10.49
C GLU A 741 17.94 -15.51 8.95
N VAL A 742 18.28 -14.42 8.28
CA VAL A 742 18.69 -14.45 6.86
C VAL A 742 20.17 -14.87 6.79
N ILE A 743 20.51 -15.88 5.99
CA ILE A 743 21.90 -16.30 5.76
C ILE A 743 22.45 -15.62 4.51
N SER A 744 21.77 -15.79 3.37
CA SER A 744 22.15 -15.25 2.06
C SER A 744 20.90 -14.93 1.24
N ILE A 745 21.08 -14.07 0.24
CA ILE A 745 20.10 -13.80 -0.82
C ILE A 745 20.87 -14.01 -2.11
N ASP A 746 20.57 -15.10 -2.80
CA ASP A 746 21.29 -15.56 -3.97
C ASP A 746 20.37 -15.43 -5.20
N SER A 747 20.89 -15.18 -6.40
CA SER A 747 20.04 -15.30 -7.61
C SER A 747 19.58 -16.76 -7.77
N ALA A 748 18.29 -16.97 -8.03
CA ALA A 748 17.68 -18.27 -8.26
C ALA A 748 17.40 -18.56 -9.75
N GLY A 749 17.76 -17.59 -10.60
CA GLY A 749 17.44 -17.53 -12.02
C GLY A 749 15.95 -17.33 -12.30
N LYS A 750 15.60 -17.53 -13.57
CA LYS A 750 14.22 -17.51 -14.05
C LYS A 750 13.40 -18.69 -13.52
N ARG A 751 12.22 -18.41 -12.94
CA ARG A 751 11.30 -19.39 -12.34
C ARG A 751 9.86 -19.06 -12.67
N GLN A 752 9.03 -20.09 -12.86
CA GLN A 752 7.58 -19.91 -12.85
C GLN A 752 7.15 -19.38 -11.48
N ILE A 753 6.42 -18.28 -11.45
CA ILE A 753 6.00 -17.59 -10.24
C ILE A 753 4.50 -17.32 -10.23
N TYR A 754 3.98 -17.22 -9.02
CA TYR A 754 2.60 -16.95 -8.69
C TYR A 754 2.50 -15.91 -7.57
N ASP A 755 1.40 -15.20 -7.49
CA ASP A 755 1.00 -14.38 -6.34
C ASP A 755 -0.42 -14.83 -5.91
N ILE A 756 -0.88 -14.48 -4.72
CA ILE A 756 -2.29 -14.69 -4.34
C ILE A 756 -2.79 -13.44 -3.65
N GLU A 757 -4.00 -13.03 -3.99
CA GLU A 757 -4.65 -11.92 -3.31
C GLU A 757 -5.58 -12.44 -2.24
N VAL A 758 -5.56 -11.75 -1.11
CA VAL A 758 -6.06 -12.27 0.15
C VAL A 758 -6.87 -11.19 0.85
N GLU A 759 -8.09 -11.58 1.20
CA GLU A 759 -9.14 -10.80 1.81
C GLU A 759 -8.65 -9.92 2.98
N ASP A 760 -9.14 -8.66 3.01
CA ASP A 760 -8.82 -7.52 3.90
C ASP A 760 -7.36 -7.06 3.97
N ASN A 761 -6.40 -7.98 4.12
CA ASN A 761 -5.05 -7.65 4.54
C ASN A 761 -4.04 -7.60 3.36
N HIS A 762 -4.44 -8.15 2.20
CA HIS A 762 -3.59 -8.42 1.04
C HIS A 762 -2.32 -9.25 1.34
N GLU A 763 -2.23 -9.96 2.49
CA GLU A 763 -1.03 -10.66 2.99
C GLU A 763 -1.26 -12.15 3.29
N PHE A 764 -0.24 -13.01 3.12
CA PHE A 764 -0.33 -14.46 3.40
C PHE A 764 1.00 -15.11 3.77
N VAL A 765 0.94 -16.29 4.41
CA VAL A 765 2.11 -17.08 4.83
C VAL A 765 2.52 -18.13 3.79
N CYS A 766 3.63 -17.91 3.10
CA CYS A 766 4.25 -18.81 2.12
C CYS A 766 5.67 -19.24 2.53
N GLU A 767 5.95 -20.55 2.45
CA GLU A 767 7.16 -21.22 2.95
C GLU A 767 7.47 -20.90 4.43
N GLY A 768 6.42 -20.50 5.16
CA GLY A 768 6.50 -20.04 6.53
C GLY A 768 6.81 -18.54 6.69
N PHE A 769 6.71 -17.67 5.68
CA PHE A 769 6.99 -16.20 5.73
C PHE A 769 5.87 -15.34 5.05
N LEU A 770 5.80 -14.00 5.22
CA LEU A 770 4.59 -13.13 5.00
C LEU A 770 4.70 -11.95 3.92
N VAL A 771 3.60 -11.38 3.29
CA VAL A 771 3.56 -10.51 2.01
C VAL A 771 2.45 -9.34 1.82
N HIS A 772 2.14 -8.67 0.63
CA HIS A 772 1.17 -7.46 0.43
C HIS A 772 0.83 -6.90 -1.05
N ASN A 773 -0.41 -6.42 -1.46
CA ASN A 773 -0.88 -5.88 -2.84
C ASN A 773 -1.57 -4.42 -3.10
N SER A 774 -2.59 -4.12 -4.03
CA SER A 774 -2.86 -2.81 -4.83
C SER A 774 -4.30 -2.37 -5.48
N ALA A 775 -4.52 -1.23 -6.27
CA ALA A 775 -5.83 -0.66 -6.92
C ALA A 775 -5.85 0.56 -8.02
N GLU A 776 -6.92 0.82 -8.90
CA GLU A 776 -7.26 1.92 -9.97
C GLU A 776 -8.73 1.92 -10.70
N ILE A 777 -9.03 2.58 -11.90
CA ILE A 777 -10.30 2.46 -12.79
C ILE A 777 -10.12 2.50 -14.38
N ALA A 778 -11.03 1.88 -15.17
CA ALA A 778 -11.14 1.90 -16.65
C ALA A 778 -12.60 1.92 -17.22
N LEU A 779 -12.84 2.58 -18.37
CA LEU A 779 -14.15 2.70 -19.07
C LEU A 779 -14.17 2.08 -20.48
N GLY A 780 -15.20 1.30 -20.80
CA GLY A 780 -15.36 0.65 -22.11
C GLY A 780 -16.77 0.70 -22.71
N ASP A 781 -16.91 0.16 -23.92
CA ASP A 781 -18.18 0.10 -24.65
C ASP A 781 -19.13 -0.96 -24.06
N PRO A 782 -20.44 -0.71 -23.92
CA PRO A 782 -21.39 -1.66 -23.33
C PRO A 782 -21.63 -2.92 -24.18
N THR A 783 -21.21 -2.93 -25.45
CA THR A 783 -21.30 -4.09 -26.36
C THR A 783 -19.98 -4.85 -26.47
N ASP A 784 -18.88 -4.30 -25.95
CA ASP A 784 -17.57 -4.94 -25.90
C ASP A 784 -17.51 -5.98 -24.77
N LEU A 785 -18.05 -7.16 -25.05
CA LEU A 785 -18.04 -8.29 -24.14
C LEU A 785 -16.61 -8.72 -23.75
N ASP A 786 -15.64 -8.54 -24.63
CA ASP A 786 -14.23 -8.84 -24.34
C ASP A 786 -13.69 -7.89 -23.28
N PHE A 787 -14.01 -6.60 -23.33
CA PHE A 787 -13.72 -5.62 -22.27
C PHE A 787 -14.47 -5.93 -20.96
N ILE A 788 -15.79 -6.16 -21.03
CA ILE A 788 -16.62 -6.39 -19.84
C ILE A 788 -16.15 -7.64 -19.08
N THR A 789 -15.79 -8.69 -19.83
CA THR A 789 -15.28 -9.95 -19.27
C THR A 789 -13.75 -9.99 -19.16
N CYS A 790 -13.03 -8.89 -19.44
CA CYS A 790 -11.56 -8.90 -19.48
C CYS A 790 -10.90 -9.23 -18.13
N LYS A 791 -11.61 -8.98 -17.03
CA LYS A 791 -11.24 -9.36 -15.66
C LYS A 791 -11.65 -10.79 -15.30
N GLN A 792 -12.42 -11.49 -16.15
CA GLN A 792 -12.66 -12.93 -16.01
C GLN A 792 -11.49 -13.76 -16.57
N ASP A 793 -10.76 -13.23 -17.56
CA ASP A 793 -9.44 -13.74 -17.95
C ASP A 793 -8.52 -13.66 -16.73
N GLN A 794 -8.39 -14.82 -16.08
CA GLN A 794 -7.64 -14.98 -14.86
C GLN A 794 -6.18 -14.56 -15.09
N GLU A 795 -5.47 -15.11 -16.09
CA GLU A 795 -4.06 -14.82 -16.32
C GLU A 795 -3.77 -13.32 -16.51
N LYS A 796 -4.65 -12.58 -17.20
CA LYS A 796 -4.49 -11.13 -17.38
C LYS A 796 -5.01 -10.28 -16.22
N LEU A 797 -6.14 -10.64 -15.59
CA LEU A 797 -6.54 -10.11 -14.28
C LEU A 797 -5.38 -10.18 -13.31
N TYR A 798 -4.61 -11.25 -13.43
CA TYR A 798 -3.45 -11.48 -12.61
C TYR A 798 -2.24 -10.64 -13.00
N SER A 799 -1.76 -10.72 -14.24
CA SER A 799 -0.60 -9.92 -14.66
C SER A 799 -0.78 -8.42 -14.34
N HIS A 800 -1.90 -7.82 -14.77
CA HIS A 800 -2.08 -6.37 -14.73
C HIS A 800 -3.53 -5.88 -14.56
N ARG A 801 -4.59 -6.57 -15.04
CA ARG A 801 -5.96 -6.00 -15.06
C ARG A 801 -6.65 -5.89 -13.70
N TRP A 802 -6.01 -6.37 -12.64
CA TRP A 802 -6.32 -5.99 -11.26
C TRP A 802 -6.15 -4.48 -11.03
N ALA A 803 -5.36 -3.81 -11.87
CA ALA A 803 -5.03 -2.42 -11.69
C ALA A 803 -6.31 -1.59 -11.79
N SER A 804 -7.20 -1.77 -12.77
CA SER A 804 -8.46 -1.02 -12.81
C SER A 804 -9.70 -1.76 -12.26
N ASN A 805 -10.60 -1.02 -11.62
CA ASN A 805 -12.03 -1.34 -11.62
C ASN A 805 -12.64 -1.00 -12.99
N ASN A 806 -13.52 -1.82 -13.53
CA ASN A 806 -14.04 -1.64 -14.89
C ASN A 806 -15.49 -1.13 -14.89
N SER A 807 -15.81 -0.27 -15.86
CA SER A 807 -17.15 0.33 -16.01
C SER A 807 -17.51 0.54 -17.48
N ILE A 808 -18.80 0.64 -17.79
CA ILE A 808 -19.31 0.77 -19.17
C ILE A 808 -19.98 2.13 -19.45
N PHE A 809 -19.87 2.59 -20.69
CA PHE A 809 -20.64 3.72 -21.23
C PHE A 809 -22.07 3.29 -21.60
N ALA A 810 -22.95 3.17 -20.61
CA ALA A 810 -24.34 2.81 -20.88
C ALA A 810 -25.10 3.90 -21.66
N VAL A 811 -26.06 3.45 -22.47
CA VAL A 811 -26.96 4.30 -23.25
C VAL A 811 -28.40 4.05 -22.83
N LYS A 812 -29.27 5.05 -23.00
CA LYS A 812 -30.69 4.92 -22.67
C LYS A 812 -31.35 3.82 -23.54
N GLY A 813 -32.07 2.89 -22.91
CA GLY A 813 -32.67 1.73 -23.57
C GLY A 813 -31.71 0.57 -23.83
N LEU A 814 -30.56 0.51 -23.15
CA LEU A 814 -29.67 -0.65 -23.17
C LEU A 814 -30.36 -1.87 -22.52
N ASP A 815 -30.19 -3.07 -23.09
CA ASP A 815 -30.59 -4.30 -22.39
C ASP A 815 -29.59 -4.61 -21.26
N TYR A 816 -29.95 -4.21 -20.03
CA TYR A 816 -29.13 -4.46 -18.85
C TYR A 816 -29.10 -5.93 -18.41
N SER A 817 -29.78 -6.88 -19.07
CA SER A 817 -29.86 -8.27 -18.61
C SER A 817 -28.48 -8.92 -18.41
N PHE A 818 -27.55 -8.74 -19.35
CA PHE A 818 -26.18 -9.27 -19.19
C PHE A 818 -25.40 -8.53 -18.11
N ILE A 819 -25.51 -7.20 -18.07
CA ILE A 819 -24.78 -6.33 -17.15
C ILE A 819 -25.21 -6.57 -15.69
N ALA A 820 -26.52 -6.60 -15.42
CA ALA A 820 -27.07 -6.87 -14.09
C ALA A 820 -26.64 -8.26 -13.57
N ASN A 821 -26.62 -9.28 -14.44
CA ASN A 821 -26.12 -10.61 -14.09
C ASN A 821 -24.62 -10.62 -13.74
N GLN A 822 -23.79 -9.78 -14.37
CA GLN A 822 -22.38 -9.63 -13.99
C GLN A 822 -22.23 -8.88 -12.65
N ILE A 823 -22.96 -7.77 -12.49
CA ILE A 823 -22.96 -6.96 -11.27
C ILE A 823 -23.40 -7.80 -10.05
N ALA A 824 -24.41 -8.66 -10.21
CA ALA A 824 -24.86 -9.57 -9.16
C ALA A 824 -23.75 -10.54 -8.67
N VAL A 825 -22.77 -10.88 -9.52
CA VAL A 825 -21.65 -11.75 -9.15
C VAL A 825 -20.61 -11.02 -8.31
N ASN A 826 -20.11 -9.86 -8.75
CA ASN A 826 -18.93 -9.22 -8.14
C ASN A 826 -19.00 -7.70 -7.97
N GLY A 827 -20.11 -7.05 -8.33
CA GLY A 827 -20.27 -5.59 -8.32
C GLY A 827 -19.74 -4.87 -9.56
N GLU A 828 -19.18 -5.59 -10.54
CA GLU A 828 -18.67 -5.04 -11.81
C GLU A 828 -19.48 -5.54 -13.03
N PRO A 829 -19.56 -4.77 -14.13
CA PRO A 829 -19.00 -3.43 -14.31
C PRO A 829 -19.85 -2.33 -13.65
N GLY A 830 -19.21 -1.23 -13.24
CA GLY A 830 -19.94 0.00 -12.92
C GLY A 830 -20.61 0.60 -14.17
N VAL A 831 -21.64 1.42 -13.98
CA VAL A 831 -22.45 1.97 -15.07
C VAL A 831 -22.31 3.49 -15.13
N PHE A 832 -21.99 4.03 -16.32
CA PHE A 832 -21.86 5.48 -16.56
C PHE A 832 -22.59 5.91 -17.84
N TRP A 833 -23.65 6.71 -17.69
CA TRP A 833 -24.44 7.29 -18.77
C TRP A 833 -23.83 8.60 -19.27
N LEU A 834 -22.82 8.49 -20.15
CA LEU A 834 -22.09 9.66 -20.68
C LEU A 834 -23.02 10.67 -21.38
N GLU A 835 -24.06 10.22 -22.08
CA GLU A 835 -24.98 11.14 -22.77
C GLU A 835 -25.84 11.95 -21.78
N ASN A 836 -26.23 11.38 -20.63
CA ASN A 836 -26.85 12.15 -19.56
C ASN A 836 -25.88 13.18 -18.98
N ALA A 837 -24.62 12.79 -18.80
CA ALA A 837 -23.58 13.66 -18.26
C ALA A 837 -23.27 14.85 -19.20
N LYS A 838 -23.29 14.63 -20.53
CA LYS A 838 -23.16 15.66 -21.57
C LYS A 838 -24.39 16.56 -21.68
N ALA A 839 -25.59 15.98 -21.68
CA ALA A 839 -26.83 16.68 -21.97
C ALA A 839 -27.32 17.55 -20.81
N TYR A 840 -27.06 17.15 -19.56
CA TYR A 840 -27.61 17.81 -18.38
C TYR A 840 -26.54 18.40 -17.45
N SER A 841 -26.85 19.57 -16.91
CA SER A 841 -26.37 20.02 -15.60
C SER A 841 -27.07 19.19 -14.51
N ARG A 842 -28.10 19.72 -13.84
CA ARG A 842 -28.93 18.91 -12.94
C ARG A 842 -29.94 18.10 -13.75
N MET A 843 -30.25 16.87 -13.33
CA MET A 843 -31.25 16.02 -14.03
C MET A 843 -32.70 16.47 -13.80
N GLY A 844 -32.92 17.50 -12.96
CA GLY A 844 -34.22 18.17 -12.79
C GLY A 844 -34.47 19.35 -13.73
N GLU A 845 -33.50 19.71 -14.56
CA GLU A 845 -33.60 20.79 -15.54
C GLU A 845 -33.78 20.21 -16.96
N LYS A 846 -34.17 21.05 -17.91
CA LYS A 846 -34.12 20.67 -19.33
C LYS A 846 -32.67 20.46 -19.77
N PRO A 847 -32.39 19.60 -20.77
CA PRO A 847 -31.06 19.48 -21.36
C PRO A 847 -30.48 20.85 -21.72
N ASP A 848 -29.28 21.15 -21.23
CA ASP A 848 -28.58 22.42 -21.49
C ASP A 848 -27.31 22.24 -22.35
N PHE A 849 -26.85 20.98 -22.49
CA PHE A 849 -25.66 20.60 -23.25
C PHE A 849 -24.40 21.42 -22.91
N LYS A 850 -24.30 21.97 -21.69
CA LYS A 850 -23.11 22.72 -21.26
C LYS A 850 -21.86 21.85 -21.33
N ASP A 851 -21.99 20.59 -20.91
CA ASP A 851 -20.91 19.61 -20.78
C ASP A 851 -20.76 18.71 -22.02
N LYS A 852 -21.22 19.15 -23.19
CA LYS A 852 -21.22 18.35 -24.44
C LYS A 852 -19.85 17.81 -24.90
N LYS A 853 -18.75 18.28 -24.32
CA LYS A 853 -17.38 17.81 -24.57
C LYS A 853 -16.89 16.77 -23.55
N ALA A 854 -17.67 16.46 -22.53
CA ALA A 854 -17.39 15.40 -21.57
C ALA A 854 -17.04 14.10 -22.30
N ALA A 855 -16.01 13.43 -21.81
CA ALA A 855 -15.48 12.21 -22.42
C ALA A 855 -15.59 11.00 -21.48
N GLY A 856 -15.54 11.23 -20.15
CA GLY A 856 -15.58 10.20 -19.13
C GLY A 856 -15.78 10.74 -17.71
N VAL A 857 -15.31 9.98 -16.73
CA VAL A 857 -15.46 10.23 -15.29
C VAL A 857 -14.19 9.82 -14.53
N ASN A 858 -13.95 10.43 -13.38
CA ASN A 858 -12.84 10.07 -12.49
C ASN A 858 -13.10 8.74 -11.72
N PRO A 859 -12.10 8.14 -11.05
CA PRO A 859 -12.23 6.81 -10.41
C PRO A 859 -13.32 6.63 -9.36
N CYS A 860 -13.79 7.70 -8.73
CA CYS A 860 -14.85 7.62 -7.72
C CYS A 860 -16.25 7.96 -8.28
N GLY A 861 -16.39 8.26 -9.58
CA GLY A 861 -17.70 8.45 -10.23
C GLY A 861 -18.30 9.86 -10.12
N GLU A 862 -17.75 10.76 -9.29
CA GLU A 862 -18.46 11.98 -8.88
C GLU A 862 -18.32 13.20 -9.81
N GLN A 863 -17.26 13.26 -10.64
CA GLN A 863 -17.04 14.34 -11.59
C GLN A 863 -16.97 13.84 -13.03
N THR A 864 -17.94 14.27 -13.83
CA THR A 864 -17.85 14.25 -15.29
C THR A 864 -16.67 15.10 -15.74
N LEU A 865 -15.85 14.60 -16.67
CA LEU A 865 -14.61 15.26 -17.10
C LEU A 865 -14.44 15.18 -18.63
N GLU A 866 -13.87 16.25 -19.20
CA GLU A 866 -13.26 16.18 -20.53
C GLU A 866 -11.91 15.43 -20.46
N SER A 867 -11.38 15.01 -21.61
CA SER A 867 -10.04 14.43 -21.69
C SER A 867 -8.98 15.41 -21.16
N PHE A 868 -8.09 14.92 -20.30
CA PHE A 868 -7.04 15.66 -19.58
C PHE A 868 -7.54 16.65 -18.53
N GLU A 869 -8.84 16.63 -18.17
CA GLU A 869 -9.38 17.45 -17.09
C GLU A 869 -9.10 16.83 -15.70
N LEU A 870 -8.96 17.68 -14.68
CA LEU A 870 -8.71 17.30 -13.29
C LEU A 870 -9.90 17.65 -12.38
N CYS A 871 -10.17 16.83 -11.38
CA CYS A 871 -11.24 17.09 -10.41
C CYS A 871 -10.88 18.26 -9.48
N CYS A 872 -11.85 19.11 -9.11
CA CYS A 872 -11.63 20.25 -8.22
C CYS A 872 -12.67 20.24 -7.09
N LEU A 873 -12.40 19.43 -6.07
CA LEU A 873 -13.34 19.05 -5.02
C LEU A 873 -13.23 19.93 -3.77
N VAL A 874 -14.35 20.12 -3.08
CA VAL A 874 -14.45 20.67 -1.71
C VAL A 874 -15.62 19.99 -1.02
N GLU A 875 -15.55 19.72 0.28
CA GLU A 875 -16.64 19.06 1.01
C GLU A 875 -17.35 20.03 1.94
N SER A 876 -18.67 20.08 1.87
CA SER A 876 -19.54 20.74 2.85
C SER A 876 -20.29 19.70 3.67
N PHE A 877 -20.60 20.02 4.93
CA PHE A 877 -21.26 19.10 5.86
C PHE A 877 -22.60 19.70 6.30
N PRO A 878 -23.71 19.44 5.58
CA PRO A 878 -24.98 20.12 5.86
C PRO A 878 -25.52 19.86 7.26
N SER A 879 -25.34 18.65 7.80
CA SER A 879 -25.70 18.28 9.18
C SER A 879 -25.03 19.13 10.26
N ARG A 880 -23.85 19.70 9.97
CA ARG A 880 -23.14 20.62 10.86
C ARG A 880 -23.70 22.05 10.84
N HIS A 881 -24.75 22.37 10.07
CA HIS A 881 -25.38 23.70 10.01
C HIS A 881 -26.72 23.73 10.72
N ASP A 882 -27.08 24.84 11.37
CA ASP A 882 -28.36 24.94 12.09
C ASP A 882 -29.46 25.64 11.28
N SER A 883 -29.09 26.45 10.28
CA SER A 883 -30.02 27.07 9.35
C SER A 883 -29.48 27.11 7.91
N TYR A 884 -30.38 27.40 6.96
CA TYR A 884 -30.02 27.54 5.55
C TYR A 884 -29.08 28.73 5.33
N GLU A 885 -29.26 29.81 6.07
CA GLU A 885 -28.48 31.05 5.95
C GLU A 885 -27.02 30.82 6.35
N GLU A 886 -26.80 30.01 7.40
CA GLU A 886 -25.45 29.58 7.79
C GLU A 886 -24.81 28.69 6.72
N PHE A 887 -25.58 27.74 6.17
CA PHE A 887 -25.14 26.85 5.08
C PHE A 887 -24.80 27.64 3.82
N GLN A 888 -25.64 28.59 3.42
CA GLN A 888 -25.43 29.48 2.29
C GLN A 888 -24.16 30.32 2.47
N GLU A 889 -23.92 30.88 3.65
CA GLU A 889 -22.66 31.58 3.94
C GLU A 889 -21.45 30.63 3.81
N THR A 890 -21.54 29.40 4.32
CA THR A 890 -20.49 28.38 4.18
C THR A 890 -20.21 28.04 2.71
N LEU A 891 -21.24 27.89 1.88
CA LEU A 891 -21.10 27.59 0.45
C LEU A 891 -20.26 28.64 -0.28
N LYS A 892 -20.32 29.92 0.12
CA LYS A 892 -19.46 30.98 -0.42
C LYS A 892 -17.97 30.70 -0.21
N TYR A 893 -17.60 30.18 0.95
CA TYR A 893 -16.20 29.91 1.28
C TYR A 893 -15.71 28.59 0.65
N ALA A 894 -16.58 27.59 0.56
CA ALA A 894 -16.31 26.39 -0.24
C ALA A 894 -16.09 26.74 -1.73
N TYR A 895 -16.94 27.61 -2.29
CA TYR A 895 -16.78 28.17 -3.63
C TYR A 895 -15.46 28.93 -3.79
N LEU A 896 -15.12 29.84 -2.86
CA LEU A 896 -13.88 30.62 -2.94
C LEU A 896 -12.64 29.72 -2.93
N TYR A 897 -12.63 28.67 -2.10
CA TYR A 897 -11.53 27.69 -2.12
C TYR A 897 -11.45 27.00 -3.49
N ALA A 898 -12.56 26.42 -3.97
CA ALA A 898 -12.60 25.70 -5.23
C ALA A 898 -12.14 26.59 -6.41
N LYS A 899 -12.73 27.79 -6.53
CA LYS A 899 -12.42 28.74 -7.60
C LYS A 899 -10.94 29.15 -7.57
N SER A 900 -10.35 29.33 -6.37
CA SER A 900 -8.92 29.62 -6.22
C SER A 900 -8.03 28.49 -6.76
N VAL A 901 -8.37 27.22 -6.50
CA VAL A 901 -7.64 26.08 -7.09
C VAL A 901 -7.68 26.14 -8.62
N THR A 902 -8.81 26.52 -9.23
CA THR A 902 -8.92 26.64 -10.70
C THR A 902 -8.06 27.76 -11.31
N LEU A 903 -7.55 28.73 -10.52
CA LEU A 903 -6.68 29.81 -11.01
C LEU A 903 -5.23 29.34 -11.24
N VAL A 904 -4.82 28.25 -10.58
CA VAL A 904 -3.46 27.74 -10.67
C VAL A 904 -3.34 26.78 -11.86
N ASN A 905 -2.39 27.05 -12.74
CA ASN A 905 -2.05 26.17 -13.85
C ASN A 905 -1.23 24.95 -13.38
N THR A 906 -1.38 23.83 -14.08
CA THR A 906 -0.52 22.64 -14.04
C THR A 906 0.68 22.80 -15.00
N HIS A 907 1.57 21.81 -15.04
CA HIS A 907 2.61 21.69 -16.08
C HIS A 907 2.10 21.12 -17.42
N TRP A 908 0.84 20.66 -17.50
CA TRP A 908 0.21 20.14 -18.71
C TRP A 908 -0.57 21.21 -19.47
N GLN A 909 -0.27 21.42 -20.74
CA GLN A 909 -0.91 22.48 -21.54
C GLN A 909 -2.34 22.14 -21.92
N GLU A 910 -2.62 20.87 -22.21
CA GLU A 910 -3.93 20.32 -22.52
C GLU A 910 -4.87 20.45 -21.32
N THR A 911 -4.43 20.00 -20.15
CA THR A 911 -5.12 20.20 -18.87
C THR A 911 -5.37 21.67 -18.59
N ASN A 912 -4.38 22.54 -18.80
CA ASN A 912 -4.57 23.98 -18.62
C ASN A 912 -5.60 24.55 -19.61
N ALA A 913 -5.57 24.17 -20.88
CA ALA A 913 -6.54 24.65 -21.87
C ALA A 913 -7.99 24.26 -21.50
N VAL A 914 -8.19 23.05 -21.00
CA VAL A 914 -9.50 22.60 -20.50
C VAL A 914 -9.86 23.32 -19.21
N MET A 915 -8.99 23.35 -18.20
CA MET A 915 -9.26 24.00 -16.90
C MET A 915 -9.49 25.51 -17.03
N LEU A 916 -8.77 26.22 -17.90
CA LEU A 916 -8.94 27.66 -18.14
C LEU A 916 -10.32 27.98 -18.74
N LYS A 917 -10.80 27.09 -19.64
CA LYS A 917 -12.09 27.16 -20.33
C LYS A 917 -13.26 26.77 -19.42
N ASN A 918 -13.12 25.66 -18.71
CA ASN A 918 -14.19 25.04 -17.93
C ASN A 918 -14.30 25.57 -16.50
N ARG A 919 -13.18 25.89 -15.86
CA ARG A 919 -13.09 26.24 -14.43
C ARG A 919 -13.92 25.30 -13.54
N ARG A 920 -14.03 24.01 -13.90
CA ARG A 920 -14.93 23.04 -13.25
C ARG A 920 -14.66 22.98 -11.75
N MET A 921 -15.74 22.91 -10.97
CA MET A 921 -15.69 22.70 -9.52
C MET A 921 -16.62 21.56 -9.11
N GLY A 922 -16.37 20.99 -7.95
CA GLY A 922 -17.17 19.96 -7.32
C GLY A 922 -17.32 20.25 -5.83
N ILE A 923 -18.20 21.18 -5.49
CA ILE A 923 -18.64 21.41 -4.11
C ILE A 923 -19.56 20.25 -3.73
N SER A 924 -19.01 19.32 -2.95
CA SER A 924 -19.63 18.11 -2.46
C SER A 924 -20.47 18.38 -1.21
N GLN A 925 -21.48 17.54 -0.99
CA GLN A 925 -22.12 17.36 0.31
C GLN A 925 -21.75 15.98 0.87
N THR A 926 -21.37 15.94 2.13
CA THR A 926 -21.01 14.74 2.91
C THR A 926 -21.85 14.75 4.20
N GLY A 927 -22.31 13.60 4.68
CA GLY A 927 -23.29 13.53 5.79
C GLY A 927 -24.73 13.81 5.35
N ILE A 928 -25.12 13.42 4.13
CA ILE A 928 -26.45 13.75 3.57
C ILE A 928 -27.59 13.06 4.33
N ILE A 929 -27.45 11.76 4.65
CA ILE A 929 -28.49 11.00 5.38
C ILE A 929 -28.66 11.56 6.79
N GLU A 930 -27.56 11.86 7.49
CA GLU A 930 -27.59 12.56 8.79
C GLU A 930 -28.33 13.92 8.69
N ALA A 931 -28.12 14.68 7.61
CA ALA A 931 -28.83 15.93 7.36
C ALA A 931 -30.33 15.73 7.04
N PHE A 932 -30.71 14.62 6.39
CA PHE A 932 -32.12 14.25 6.23
C PHE A 932 -32.81 14.02 7.57
N VAL A 933 -32.15 13.35 8.51
CA VAL A 933 -32.69 13.13 9.87
C VAL A 933 -32.75 14.46 10.64
N LYS A 934 -31.68 15.27 10.62
CA LYS A 934 -31.62 16.55 11.35
C LYS A 934 -32.62 17.60 10.86
N HIS A 935 -32.86 17.69 9.55
CA HIS A 935 -33.62 18.79 8.94
C HIS A 935 -34.91 18.37 8.21
N GLY A 936 -35.09 17.07 7.97
CA GLY A 936 -36.11 16.51 7.09
C GLY A 936 -35.66 16.49 5.62
N ARG A 937 -35.76 15.32 4.97
CA ARG A 937 -35.39 15.10 3.55
C ARG A 937 -35.90 16.20 2.62
N ARG A 938 -37.18 16.59 2.73
CA ARG A 938 -37.78 17.62 1.88
C ARG A 938 -37.10 18.99 2.02
N LYS A 939 -36.82 19.41 3.26
CA LYS A 939 -36.14 20.67 3.57
C LYS A 939 -34.71 20.68 3.05
N MET A 940 -34.01 19.53 3.14
CA MET A 940 -32.68 19.37 2.55
C MET A 940 -32.68 19.50 1.03
N LEU A 941 -33.64 18.89 0.32
CA LEU A 941 -33.76 19.08 -1.14
C LEU A 941 -34.05 20.54 -1.51
N GLU A 942 -34.80 21.28 -0.69
CA GLU A 942 -34.99 22.72 -0.86
C GLU A 942 -33.71 23.54 -0.58
N TRP A 943 -32.89 23.13 0.39
CA TRP A 943 -31.56 23.72 0.63
C TRP A 943 -30.61 23.46 -0.55
N CYS A 944 -30.67 22.27 -1.15
CA CYS A 944 -29.90 21.95 -2.36
C CYS A 944 -30.27 22.87 -3.52
N VAL A 945 -31.57 23.09 -3.79
CA VAL A 945 -32.01 23.98 -4.87
C VAL A 945 -31.59 25.43 -4.60
N LYS A 946 -31.84 25.96 -3.40
CA LYS A 946 -31.46 27.34 -3.04
C LYS A 946 -29.94 27.54 -3.05
N GLY A 947 -29.19 26.61 -2.46
CA GLY A 947 -27.73 26.65 -2.36
C GLY A 947 -27.05 26.53 -3.74
N TYR A 948 -27.60 25.71 -4.63
CA TYR A 948 -27.12 25.65 -6.02
C TYR A 948 -27.32 26.98 -6.75
N ASN A 949 -28.50 27.58 -6.64
CA ASN A 949 -28.78 28.88 -7.26
C ASN A 949 -27.85 29.97 -6.70
N TYR A 950 -27.65 30.02 -5.39
CA TYR A 950 -26.69 30.92 -4.75
C TYR A 950 -25.24 30.72 -5.23
N LEU A 951 -24.83 29.47 -5.46
CA LEU A 951 -23.52 29.16 -6.04
C LEU A 951 -23.39 29.62 -7.50
N GLN A 952 -24.46 29.58 -8.29
CA GLN A 952 -24.50 30.15 -9.63
C GLN A 952 -24.38 31.68 -9.62
N ASP A 953 -25.07 32.35 -8.70
CA ASP A 953 -24.98 33.81 -8.52
C ASP A 953 -23.58 34.24 -8.08
N LEU A 954 -22.94 33.47 -7.20
CA LEU A 954 -21.54 33.68 -6.80
C LEU A 954 -20.59 33.44 -7.96
N ASP A 955 -20.80 32.40 -8.77
CA ASP A 955 -19.96 32.09 -9.91
C ASP A 955 -20.00 33.20 -10.96
N GLU A 956 -21.17 33.78 -11.22
CA GLU A 956 -21.31 34.94 -12.10
C GLU A 956 -20.52 36.16 -11.57
N GLN A 957 -20.73 36.54 -10.31
CA GLN A 957 -20.08 37.68 -9.67
C GLN A 957 -18.55 37.53 -9.60
N TYR A 958 -18.06 36.40 -9.11
CA TYR A 958 -16.64 36.17 -8.89
C TYR A 958 -15.89 35.86 -10.18
N SER A 959 -16.50 35.18 -11.16
CA SER A 959 -15.87 34.99 -12.48
C SER A 959 -15.76 36.32 -13.24
N GLY A 960 -16.79 37.18 -13.14
CA GLY A 960 -16.75 38.55 -13.64
C GLY A 960 -15.63 39.39 -13.00
N TRP A 961 -15.56 39.42 -11.66
CA TRP A 961 -14.50 40.14 -10.93
C TRP A 961 -13.09 39.63 -11.25
N LEU A 962 -12.90 38.31 -11.35
CA LEU A 962 -11.61 37.69 -11.68
C LEU A 962 -11.28 37.72 -13.18
N CYS A 963 -12.17 38.22 -14.04
CA CYS A 963 -12.05 38.22 -15.51
C CYS A 963 -11.74 36.83 -16.09
N ILE A 964 -12.50 35.81 -15.66
CA ILE A 964 -12.39 34.41 -16.11
C ILE A 964 -13.76 33.86 -16.53
N PRO A 965 -13.82 32.73 -17.26
CA PRO A 965 -15.08 32.05 -17.53
C PRO A 965 -15.81 31.61 -16.25
N ARG A 966 -17.14 31.60 -16.34
CA ARG A 966 -18.01 30.87 -15.40
C ARG A 966 -17.66 29.39 -15.38
N SER A 967 -17.86 28.75 -14.24
CA SER A 967 -17.60 27.34 -14.06
C SER A 967 -18.65 26.50 -14.80
N ILE A 968 -18.19 25.58 -15.66
CA ILE A 968 -19.05 24.73 -16.50
C ILE A 968 -20.03 23.89 -15.67
N LYS A 969 -19.57 23.43 -14.50
CA LYS A 969 -20.28 22.70 -13.44
C LYS A 969 -19.66 23.07 -12.08
N ILE A 970 -20.45 23.04 -11.01
CA ILE A 970 -20.07 23.55 -9.67
C ILE A 970 -20.24 22.53 -8.54
N THR A 971 -21.20 21.61 -8.60
CA THR A 971 -21.67 20.78 -7.47
C THR A 971 -21.59 19.28 -7.76
N THR A 972 -21.29 18.49 -6.73
CA THR A 972 -21.10 17.03 -6.81
C THR A 972 -21.59 16.35 -5.51
N VAL A 973 -21.52 15.03 -5.45
CA VAL A 973 -21.53 14.27 -4.19
C VAL A 973 -20.43 13.20 -4.27
N LYS A 974 -19.43 13.31 -3.38
CA LYS A 974 -18.36 12.33 -3.19
C LYS A 974 -18.52 11.59 -1.86
N PRO A 975 -18.45 10.26 -1.82
CA PRO A 975 -18.22 9.51 -0.59
C PRO A 975 -16.75 9.60 -0.17
N SER A 976 -16.43 10.53 0.73
CA SER A 976 -15.05 10.80 1.13
C SER A 976 -14.68 10.07 2.42
N GLY A 977 -14.24 8.81 2.30
CA GLY A 977 -14.06 7.91 3.45
C GLY A 977 -13.15 8.43 4.57
N THR A 978 -12.08 9.17 4.24
CA THR A 978 -11.10 9.66 5.24
C THR A 978 -11.35 11.12 5.67
N VAL A 979 -11.94 11.97 4.82
CA VAL A 979 -12.29 13.36 5.20
C VAL A 979 -13.53 13.42 6.09
N SER A 980 -14.53 12.56 5.86
CA SER A 980 -15.77 12.51 6.65
C SER A 980 -15.53 12.13 8.13
N LEU A 981 -14.44 11.42 8.42
CA LEU A 981 -14.01 11.11 9.79
C LEU A 981 -13.59 12.35 10.59
N LEU A 982 -13.22 13.46 9.95
CA LEU A 982 -12.82 14.71 10.63
C LEU A 982 -13.98 15.34 11.41
N PRO A 983 -15.15 15.63 10.79
CA PRO A 983 -16.36 16.00 11.53
C PRO A 983 -17.09 14.80 12.16
N GLY A 984 -16.82 13.56 11.72
CA GLY A 984 -17.52 12.36 12.18
C GLY A 984 -18.93 12.26 11.63
N VAL A 985 -19.06 12.23 10.29
CA VAL A 985 -20.34 12.12 9.58
C VAL A 985 -20.28 10.97 8.54
N PRO A 986 -21.42 10.40 8.09
CA PRO A 986 -21.44 9.39 7.04
C PRO A 986 -20.88 9.89 5.69
N PRO A 987 -20.15 9.06 4.91
CA PRO A 987 -19.50 9.49 3.67
C PRO A 987 -20.48 9.70 2.51
N GLY A 988 -20.54 10.94 1.99
CA GLY A 988 -21.42 11.31 0.88
C GLY A 988 -22.90 11.14 1.21
N ILE A 989 -23.58 10.28 0.44
CA ILE A 989 -25.01 9.93 0.56
C ILE A 989 -25.27 8.54 1.16
N HIS A 990 -24.22 7.83 1.61
CA HIS A 990 -24.39 6.49 2.17
C HIS A 990 -25.03 6.53 3.56
N TYR A 991 -25.80 5.48 3.86
CA TYR A 991 -26.39 5.28 5.17
C TYR A 991 -25.31 4.86 6.20
N PRO A 992 -25.46 5.23 7.48
CA PRO A 992 -24.59 4.76 8.55
C PRO A 992 -24.69 3.23 8.73
N HIS A 993 -23.67 2.65 9.40
CA HIS A 993 -23.63 1.22 9.71
C HIS A 993 -24.69 0.82 10.74
N SER A 994 -24.86 1.61 11.79
CA SER A 994 -25.89 1.50 12.85
C SER A 994 -25.88 2.80 13.69
N GLU A 995 -26.79 2.97 14.66
CA GLU A 995 -26.82 4.16 15.54
C GLU A 995 -25.60 4.21 16.46
N TYR A 996 -25.28 3.08 17.11
CA TYR A 996 -24.11 2.91 17.95
C TYR A 996 -23.26 1.77 17.40
N TYR A 997 -21.97 2.03 17.20
CA TYR A 997 -21.01 1.01 16.76
C TYR A 997 -19.61 1.27 17.30
N ILE A 998 -18.79 0.23 17.36
CA ILE A 998 -17.35 0.33 17.55
C ILE A 998 -16.71 0.49 16.18
N ARG A 999 -16.06 1.63 15.93
CA ARG A 999 -15.16 1.82 14.79
C ARG A 999 -13.75 1.38 15.19
N ARG A 1000 -13.15 0.48 14.42
CA ARG A 1000 -11.80 -0.03 14.70
C ARG A 1000 -10.76 0.57 13.76
N ILE A 1001 -9.78 1.29 14.31
CA ILE A 1001 -8.58 1.68 13.55
C ILE A 1001 -7.43 0.74 13.88
N ARG A 1002 -6.86 0.16 12.82
CA ARG A 1002 -5.57 -0.53 12.84
C ARG A 1002 -4.43 0.49 12.87
N LEU A 1003 -3.64 0.48 13.94
CA LEU A 1003 -2.43 1.30 14.11
C LEU A 1003 -1.20 0.41 14.22
N SER A 1004 -0.08 0.78 13.60
CA SER A 1004 1.20 0.10 13.85
C SER A 1004 1.56 0.17 15.33
N MET A 1005 2.01 -0.93 15.94
CA MET A 1005 2.45 -1.01 17.35
C MET A 1005 3.57 -0.03 17.74
N ASN A 1006 4.24 0.59 16.76
CA ASN A 1006 5.25 1.65 16.97
C ASN A 1006 4.71 3.06 16.67
N SER A 1007 3.41 3.24 16.41
CA SER A 1007 2.84 4.57 16.19
C SER A 1007 2.76 5.32 17.51
N ASP A 1008 3.26 6.56 17.51
CA ASP A 1008 3.24 7.45 18.68
C ASP A 1008 1.82 7.90 19.08
N LEU A 1009 0.81 7.57 18.27
CA LEU A 1009 -0.61 7.74 18.57
C LEU A 1009 -1.12 6.79 19.68
N ILE A 1010 -0.47 5.63 19.88
CA ILE A 1010 -0.99 4.56 20.77
C ILE A 1010 -1.08 5.01 22.23
N GLU A 1011 0.01 5.56 22.76
CA GLU A 1011 0.09 5.92 24.18
C GLU A 1011 -0.89 7.07 24.54
N PRO A 1012 -1.05 8.14 23.72
CA PRO A 1012 -2.16 9.07 23.86
C PRO A 1012 -3.56 8.44 23.85
N ILE A 1013 -3.86 7.57 22.87
CA ILE A 1013 -5.19 6.93 22.74
C ILE A 1013 -5.50 6.08 23.98
N LYS A 1014 -4.50 5.37 24.49
CA LYS A 1014 -4.62 4.57 25.72
C LYS A 1014 -4.79 5.43 26.97
N ASN A 1015 -4.06 6.55 27.08
CA ASN A 1015 -4.17 7.48 28.21
C ASN A 1015 -5.49 8.26 28.21
N ALA A 1016 -6.10 8.44 27.04
CA ALA A 1016 -7.48 8.89 26.87
C ALA A 1016 -8.54 7.84 27.27
N GLY A 1017 -8.14 6.60 27.58
CA GLY A 1017 -9.01 5.53 28.09
C GLY A 1017 -9.64 4.63 27.02
N TYR A 1018 -9.36 4.84 25.73
CA TYR A 1018 -9.89 4.00 24.66
C TYR A 1018 -9.37 2.56 24.76
N LYS A 1019 -10.22 1.58 24.45
CA LYS A 1019 -9.83 0.18 24.42
C LYS A 1019 -8.88 -0.05 23.23
N ILE A 1020 -7.62 -0.33 23.55
CA ILE A 1020 -6.64 -0.82 22.59
C ILE A 1020 -6.43 -2.30 22.84
N GLU A 1021 -6.76 -3.12 21.85
CA GLU A 1021 -6.45 -4.55 21.86
C GLU A 1021 -5.46 -4.91 20.74
N THR A 1022 -4.85 -6.09 20.85
CA THR A 1022 -4.02 -6.59 19.74
C THR A 1022 -4.93 -6.87 18.55
N ASP A 1023 -4.54 -6.40 17.36
CA ASP A 1023 -5.30 -6.72 16.16
C ASP A 1023 -5.25 -8.25 15.95
N SER A 1024 -6.44 -8.81 15.84
CA SER A 1024 -6.68 -10.24 15.65
C SER A 1024 -6.52 -10.64 14.19
N TYR A 1025 -6.15 -9.74 13.27
CA TYR A 1025 -5.96 -10.01 11.83
C TYR A 1025 -4.56 -9.69 11.32
N SER A 1026 -3.97 -8.57 11.72
CA SER A 1026 -2.57 -8.24 11.47
C SER A 1026 -1.83 -8.05 12.80
N PRO A 1027 -0.63 -8.60 12.99
CA PRO A 1027 0.08 -8.57 14.24
C PRO A 1027 1.16 -7.48 14.07
N ASN A 1028 1.69 -6.86 15.13
CA ASN A 1028 2.36 -5.55 15.01
C ASN A 1028 1.41 -4.40 14.67
N THR A 1029 0.12 -4.71 14.68
CA THR A 1029 -0.98 -3.79 14.61
C THR A 1029 -1.74 -3.91 15.92
N VAL A 1030 -2.10 -2.77 16.51
CA VAL A 1030 -3.16 -2.73 17.52
C VAL A 1030 -4.44 -2.29 16.83
N VAL A 1031 -5.55 -2.84 17.30
CA VAL A 1031 -6.88 -2.31 17.04
C VAL A 1031 -7.20 -1.37 18.19
N ALA A 1032 -7.34 -0.09 17.88
CA ALA A 1032 -7.95 0.87 18.78
C ALA A 1032 -9.45 0.93 18.47
N GLU A 1033 -10.26 0.71 19.50
CA GLU A 1033 -11.71 0.72 19.45
C GLU A 1033 -12.24 2.10 19.84
N PHE A 1034 -13.02 2.70 18.95
CA PHE A 1034 -13.67 3.98 19.14
C PHE A 1034 -15.18 3.75 19.16
N PRO A 1035 -15.85 3.88 20.32
CA PRO A 1035 -17.30 3.91 20.37
C PRO A 1035 -17.81 5.15 19.63
N VAL A 1036 -18.62 4.93 18.59
CA VAL A 1036 -19.26 5.97 17.79
C VAL A 1036 -20.76 5.94 18.08
N HIS A 1037 -21.36 7.13 18.10
CA HIS A 1037 -22.79 7.36 18.17
C HIS A 1037 -23.15 8.35 17.05
N GLU A 1038 -23.97 7.89 16.11
CA GLU A 1038 -24.49 8.71 15.01
C GLU A 1038 -25.64 9.56 15.52
N LYS A 1039 -25.34 10.80 15.94
CA LYS A 1039 -26.26 11.70 16.64
C LYS A 1039 -27.62 11.93 15.96
N TYR A 1040 -27.65 11.86 14.62
CA TYR A 1040 -28.89 11.96 13.83
C TYR A 1040 -29.05 10.70 12.98
N PHE A 1041 -29.33 9.59 13.64
CA PHE A 1041 -29.64 8.30 13.04
C PHE A 1041 -31.17 8.10 12.90
N GLU A 1042 -31.56 7.27 11.94
CA GLU A 1042 -32.94 6.78 11.77
C GLU A 1042 -32.92 5.31 11.32
N ARG A 1043 -32.12 5.00 10.29
CA ARG A 1043 -32.01 3.68 9.65
C ARG A 1043 -30.57 3.42 9.17
N SER A 1044 -30.17 2.15 9.16
CA SER A 1044 -28.85 1.68 8.71
C SER A 1044 -28.83 1.32 7.23
N LYS A 1045 -27.63 0.99 6.69
CA LYS A 1045 -27.48 0.42 5.34
C LYS A 1045 -28.22 -0.92 5.14
N ASN A 1046 -28.59 -1.62 6.22
CA ASN A 1046 -29.29 -2.91 6.16
C ASN A 1046 -30.82 -2.74 6.15
N ASP A 1047 -31.34 -1.57 6.54
CA ASP A 1047 -32.78 -1.30 6.66
C ASP A 1047 -33.39 -0.65 5.41
N VAL A 1048 -32.60 -0.50 4.34
CA VAL A 1048 -32.94 0.34 3.18
C VAL A 1048 -32.79 -0.39 1.86
N SER A 1049 -33.87 -0.43 1.09
CA SER A 1049 -33.89 -1.12 -0.20
C SER A 1049 -32.96 -0.46 -1.22
N ILE A 1050 -32.57 -1.23 -2.24
CA ILE A 1050 -31.85 -0.69 -3.40
C ILE A 1050 -32.59 0.48 -4.07
N TRP A 1051 -33.93 0.47 -4.01
CA TRP A 1051 -34.79 1.49 -4.61
C TRP A 1051 -34.72 2.82 -3.87
N GLU A 1052 -34.65 2.81 -2.54
CA GLU A 1052 -34.52 4.03 -1.74
C GLU A 1052 -33.13 4.65 -1.91
N GLN A 1053 -32.08 3.82 -1.97
CA GLN A 1053 -30.72 4.27 -2.25
C GLN A 1053 -30.62 4.92 -3.64
N ALA A 1054 -31.17 4.27 -4.67
CA ALA A 1054 -31.25 4.82 -6.03
C ALA A 1054 -32.05 6.12 -6.10
N GLU A 1055 -33.23 6.18 -5.45
CA GLU A 1055 -34.09 7.36 -5.41
C GLU A 1055 -33.43 8.54 -4.67
N ASN A 1056 -32.69 8.29 -3.60
CA ASN A 1056 -31.96 9.35 -2.90
C ASN A 1056 -30.80 9.90 -3.73
N ALA A 1057 -30.06 9.04 -4.44
CA ALA A 1057 -29.06 9.48 -5.40
C ALA A 1057 -29.68 10.28 -6.57
N ALA A 1058 -30.78 9.79 -7.12
CA ALA A 1058 -31.52 10.46 -8.19
C ALA A 1058 -32.07 11.83 -7.76
N ALA A 1059 -32.64 11.93 -6.56
CA ALA A 1059 -33.09 13.19 -6.00
C ALA A 1059 -31.93 14.18 -5.80
N TYR A 1060 -30.74 13.72 -5.38
CA TYR A 1060 -29.56 14.58 -5.29
C TYR A 1060 -28.99 14.98 -6.66
N GLN A 1061 -29.07 14.10 -7.65
CA GLN A 1061 -28.70 14.40 -9.04
C GLN A 1061 -29.70 15.36 -9.72
N HIS A 1062 -30.96 15.36 -9.27
CA HIS A 1062 -32.02 16.25 -9.70
C HIS A 1062 -31.92 17.64 -9.04
N HIS A 1063 -31.69 17.71 -7.72
CA HIS A 1063 -31.79 18.95 -6.94
C HIS A 1063 -30.45 19.64 -6.67
N TRP A 1064 -29.35 18.89 -6.47
CA TRP A 1064 -28.05 19.42 -6.07
C TRP A 1064 -27.00 19.38 -7.19
N SER A 1065 -26.65 18.18 -7.67
CA SER A 1065 -25.43 17.98 -8.45
C SER A 1065 -25.62 18.27 -9.94
N ASP A 1066 -24.79 19.17 -10.46
CA ASP A 1066 -24.65 19.39 -11.90
C ASP A 1066 -23.50 18.57 -12.53
N ASN A 1067 -22.51 18.15 -11.74
CA ASN A 1067 -21.61 17.02 -12.05
C ASN A 1067 -22.38 15.71 -11.84
N GLN A 1068 -21.92 14.82 -10.95
CA GLN A 1068 -22.53 13.53 -10.66
C GLN A 1068 -22.69 13.27 -9.15
N VAL A 1069 -23.55 12.31 -8.82
CA VAL A 1069 -23.66 11.70 -7.49
C VAL A 1069 -22.95 10.35 -7.50
N SER A 1070 -21.83 10.25 -6.78
CA SER A 1070 -21.18 8.97 -6.54
C SER A 1070 -21.89 8.22 -5.42
N ILE A 1071 -22.34 7.01 -5.73
CA ILE A 1071 -23.01 6.09 -4.82
C ILE A 1071 -22.67 4.65 -5.21
N THR A 1072 -22.34 3.84 -4.20
CA THR A 1072 -22.37 2.39 -4.28
C THR A 1072 -23.64 1.91 -3.62
N ILE A 1073 -24.61 1.44 -4.42
CA ILE A 1073 -25.86 0.89 -3.91
C ILE A 1073 -25.58 -0.49 -3.33
N THR A 1074 -25.79 -0.64 -2.03
CA THR A 1074 -25.61 -1.92 -1.35
C THR A 1074 -26.91 -2.74 -1.41
N PHE A 1075 -26.83 -4.01 -1.82
CA PHE A 1075 -28.01 -4.86 -2.07
C PHE A 1075 -27.91 -6.23 -1.38
N THR A 1076 -29.00 -6.76 -0.86
CA THR A 1076 -29.07 -8.15 -0.38
C THR A 1076 -29.20 -9.15 -1.54
N GLN A 1077 -28.92 -10.43 -1.32
CA GLN A 1077 -29.01 -11.44 -2.39
C GLN A 1077 -30.45 -11.58 -2.95
N ASP A 1078 -31.47 -11.34 -2.12
CA ASP A 1078 -32.89 -11.30 -2.50
C ASP A 1078 -33.28 -10.02 -3.29
N GLU A 1079 -32.38 -9.06 -3.44
CA GLU A 1079 -32.53 -7.85 -4.26
C GLU A 1079 -31.69 -7.91 -5.56
N ALA A 1080 -30.90 -8.96 -5.77
CA ALA A 1080 -29.96 -9.05 -6.89
C ALA A 1080 -30.65 -9.11 -8.27
N ASP A 1081 -31.83 -9.71 -8.35
CA ASP A 1081 -32.65 -9.78 -9.58
C ASP A 1081 -33.25 -8.41 -9.95
N GLN A 1082 -33.47 -7.54 -8.97
CA GLN A 1082 -34.02 -6.20 -9.15
C GLN A 1082 -33.01 -5.19 -9.72
N ILE A 1083 -31.70 -5.50 -9.75
CA ILE A 1083 -30.64 -4.62 -10.28
C ILE A 1083 -30.95 -4.17 -11.71
N LYS A 1084 -31.42 -5.09 -12.56
CA LYS A 1084 -31.85 -4.77 -13.93
C LYS A 1084 -32.92 -3.68 -13.95
N HIS A 1085 -33.96 -3.83 -13.13
CA HIS A 1085 -35.08 -2.92 -13.08
C HIS A 1085 -34.71 -1.56 -12.46
N VAL A 1086 -33.78 -1.53 -11.49
CA VAL A 1086 -33.21 -0.26 -11.00
C VAL A 1086 -32.47 0.46 -12.13
N LEU A 1087 -31.63 -0.23 -12.90
CA LEU A 1087 -30.95 0.38 -14.06
C LEU A 1087 -31.97 0.94 -15.07
N GLU A 1088 -32.98 0.16 -15.45
CA GLU A 1088 -34.07 0.58 -16.35
C GLU A 1088 -34.90 1.77 -15.82
N CYS A 1089 -35.10 1.86 -14.50
CA CYS A 1089 -35.90 2.92 -13.87
C CYS A 1089 -35.12 4.21 -13.55
N TYR A 1090 -33.79 4.18 -13.60
CA TYR A 1090 -32.92 5.31 -13.25
C TYR A 1090 -31.93 5.73 -14.35
N GLU A 1091 -31.91 5.04 -15.50
CA GLU A 1091 -31.07 5.40 -16.66
C GLU A 1091 -31.32 6.79 -17.25
N ASP A 1092 -32.40 7.48 -16.89
CA ASP A 1092 -32.67 8.87 -17.25
C ASP A 1092 -32.75 9.84 -16.06
N LYS A 1093 -32.29 9.39 -14.88
CA LYS A 1093 -32.25 10.16 -13.63
C LYS A 1093 -30.86 10.23 -13.02
N LEU A 1094 -30.01 9.23 -13.28
CA LEU A 1094 -28.63 9.15 -12.82
C LEU A 1094 -27.64 9.39 -13.97
N LYS A 1095 -26.38 9.63 -13.61
CA LYS A 1095 -25.24 9.74 -14.54
C LYS A 1095 -24.22 8.63 -14.33
N SER A 1096 -24.04 8.18 -13.09
CA SER A 1096 -23.24 7.00 -12.73
C SER A 1096 -23.91 6.21 -11.63
N VAL A 1097 -23.64 4.91 -11.54
CA VAL A 1097 -23.97 4.06 -10.39
C VAL A 1097 -23.03 2.85 -10.31
N SER A 1098 -22.65 2.47 -9.10
CA SER A 1098 -22.04 1.17 -8.77
C SER A 1098 -22.95 0.41 -7.80
N PHE A 1099 -22.79 -0.91 -7.74
CA PHE A 1099 -23.53 -1.77 -6.82
C PHE A 1099 -22.56 -2.69 -6.07
N LEU A 1100 -22.90 -3.08 -4.84
CA LEU A 1100 -22.10 -4.01 -4.04
C LEU A 1100 -23.00 -4.93 -3.18
N PRO A 1101 -22.88 -6.27 -3.27
CA PRO A 1101 -23.74 -7.15 -2.49
C PRO A 1101 -23.38 -7.13 -0.99
N ILE A 1102 -24.36 -6.91 -0.12
CA ILE A 1102 -24.28 -6.99 1.35
C ILE A 1102 -24.14 -8.44 1.78
N LYS A 1103 -23.19 -8.72 2.67
CA LYS A 1103 -22.92 -10.05 3.22
C LYS A 1103 -22.65 -9.96 4.70
N GLU A 1104 -23.12 -10.92 5.49
CA GLU A 1104 -22.67 -11.04 6.88
C GLU A 1104 -21.19 -11.42 6.94
N HIS A 1105 -20.36 -10.59 7.57
CA HIS A 1105 -18.95 -10.88 7.77
C HIS A 1105 -18.74 -11.51 9.15
N GLY A 1106 -18.29 -12.77 9.20
CA GLY A 1106 -17.93 -13.49 10.43
C GLY A 1106 -16.65 -12.97 11.13
N TYR A 1107 -16.50 -11.66 11.22
CA TYR A 1107 -15.27 -10.98 11.61
C TYR A 1107 -15.22 -10.66 13.12
N LYS A 1108 -14.48 -11.47 13.90
CA LYS A 1108 -14.16 -11.25 15.33
C LYS A 1108 -13.76 -9.81 15.74
N GLN A 1109 -13.16 -9.03 14.84
CA GLN A 1109 -12.86 -7.60 15.03
C GLN A 1109 -13.28 -6.85 13.76
N ALA A 1110 -14.57 -6.91 13.44
CA ALA A 1110 -15.11 -6.21 12.29
C ALA A 1110 -14.76 -4.71 12.38
N PRO A 1111 -14.43 -4.05 11.24
CA PRO A 1111 -14.01 -2.64 11.24
C PRO A 1111 -15.13 -1.69 11.67
N TYR A 1112 -16.38 -2.16 11.58
CA TYR A 1112 -17.57 -1.69 12.27
C TYR A 1112 -18.15 -2.87 13.06
N GLU A 1113 -18.59 -2.66 14.30
CA GLU A 1113 -19.35 -3.64 15.09
C GLU A 1113 -20.49 -2.91 15.79
N GLU A 1114 -21.73 -3.26 15.47
CA GLU A 1114 -22.93 -2.71 16.11
C GLU A 1114 -22.97 -3.04 17.62
N ILE A 1115 -23.36 -2.06 18.44
CA ILE A 1115 -23.50 -2.20 19.90
C ILE A 1115 -24.79 -1.54 20.38
N THR A 1116 -25.23 -1.85 21.62
CA THR A 1116 -26.37 -1.14 22.22
C THR A 1116 -25.97 0.21 22.80
N LYS A 1117 -26.95 1.08 23.02
CA LYS A 1117 -26.78 2.38 23.68
C LYS A 1117 -26.16 2.25 25.07
N GLU A 1118 -26.62 1.29 25.88
CA GLU A 1118 -26.11 1.05 27.23
C GLU A 1118 -24.62 0.67 27.17
N LYS A 1119 -24.21 -0.07 26.12
CA LYS A 1119 -22.81 -0.43 25.93
C LYS A 1119 -21.97 0.76 25.48
N TYR A 1120 -22.50 1.64 24.63
CA TYR A 1120 -21.86 2.90 24.29
C TYR A 1120 -21.67 3.80 25.52
N GLU A 1121 -22.70 3.96 26.36
CA GLU A 1121 -22.63 4.73 27.61
C GLU A 1121 -21.65 4.11 28.63
N GLU A 1122 -21.54 2.79 28.70
CA GLU A 1122 -20.53 2.10 29.51
C GLU A 1122 -19.10 2.40 29.03
N LEU A 1123 -18.85 2.28 27.72
CA LEU A 1123 -17.53 2.45 27.11
C LEU A 1123 -17.04 3.91 27.14
N THR A 1124 -17.96 4.88 27.11
CA THR A 1124 -17.62 6.32 27.05
C THR A 1124 -17.48 6.99 28.41
N ARG A 1125 -18.11 6.46 29.47
CA ARG A 1125 -18.20 7.07 30.83
C ARG A 1125 -16.88 7.55 31.43
N ASN A 1126 -15.77 6.86 31.13
CA ASN A 1126 -14.46 7.12 31.73
C ASN A 1126 -13.41 7.64 30.73
N LEU A 1127 -13.81 7.99 29.49
CA LEU A 1127 -12.89 8.53 28.49
C LEU A 1127 -12.44 9.95 28.86
N LYS A 1128 -11.17 10.24 28.60
CA LYS A 1128 -10.57 11.57 28.79
C LYS A 1128 -10.30 12.23 27.43
N PRO A 1129 -10.18 13.56 27.36
CA PRO A 1129 -9.76 14.25 26.14
C PRO A 1129 -8.43 13.72 25.60
N LEU A 1130 -8.35 13.58 24.28
CA LEU A 1130 -7.15 13.11 23.58
C LEU A 1130 -6.21 14.28 23.27
N SER A 1131 -4.92 14.16 23.61
CA SER A 1131 -3.87 15.13 23.23
C SER A 1131 -2.83 14.43 22.35
N LEU A 1132 -2.57 14.96 21.15
CA LEU A 1132 -1.65 14.40 20.15
C LEU A 1132 -0.58 15.41 19.71
N ASP A 1133 -0.39 16.48 20.48
CA ASP A 1133 0.40 17.66 20.08
C ASP A 1133 1.89 17.32 19.90
N GLU A 1134 2.42 16.37 20.68
CA GLU A 1134 3.82 15.92 20.62
C GLU A 1134 4.12 14.84 19.55
N THR A 1135 3.13 14.41 18.77
CA THR A 1135 3.25 13.27 17.84
C THR A 1135 4.05 13.60 16.57
N LYS A 1136 4.81 12.60 16.06
CA LYS A 1136 5.84 12.73 15.01
C LYS A 1136 5.73 11.71 13.87
N ASP A 1137 4.77 10.78 13.91
CA ASP A 1137 4.57 9.76 12.86
C ASP A 1137 4.47 10.39 11.46
N ARG A 1138 5.09 9.82 10.42
CA ARG A 1138 5.17 10.53 9.13
C ARG A 1138 3.83 10.48 8.40
N ALA A 1139 3.22 11.63 8.18
CA ALA A 1139 2.03 11.74 7.35
C ALA A 1139 2.32 11.34 5.90
N ILE A 1140 1.44 10.50 5.35
CA ILE A 1140 1.65 9.76 4.09
C ILE A 1140 0.91 10.44 2.91
N GLY A 1141 -0.07 11.30 3.21
CA GLY A 1141 -1.06 11.83 2.26
C GLY A 1141 -2.07 10.76 1.79
N GLU A 1142 -3.29 11.17 1.43
CA GLU A 1142 -4.29 10.29 0.79
C GLU A 1142 -3.79 9.86 -0.59
N LYS A 1143 -3.29 8.63 -0.72
CA LYS A 1143 -2.63 8.18 -1.96
C LYS A 1143 -3.57 7.81 -3.09
N PHE A 1144 -4.82 7.47 -2.77
CA PHE A 1144 -5.89 7.13 -3.73
C PHE A 1144 -7.24 7.59 -3.17
N CYS A 1145 -8.30 7.48 -3.97
CA CYS A 1145 -9.66 7.79 -3.53
C CYS A 1145 -10.21 6.62 -2.69
N ASP A 1146 -10.14 6.73 -1.36
CA ASP A 1146 -10.78 5.77 -0.46
C ASP A 1146 -12.31 5.90 -0.57
N SER A 1147 -12.94 4.93 -1.23
CA SER A 1147 -14.38 4.68 -1.22
C SER A 1147 -14.67 3.33 -0.56
N ASP A 1148 -15.85 3.17 0.04
CA ASP A 1148 -16.19 2.04 0.93
C ASP A 1148 -16.42 0.69 0.21
N SER A 1149 -15.83 0.45 -0.96
CA SER A 1149 -15.99 -0.79 -1.72
C SER A 1149 -15.14 -1.93 -1.16
N CYS A 1150 -15.69 -2.67 -0.20
CA CYS A 1150 -15.17 -3.96 0.25
C CYS A 1150 -16.34 -4.88 0.56
N GLU A 1151 -16.56 -5.95 -0.23
CA GLU A 1151 -17.34 -7.16 0.12
C GLU A 1151 -17.39 -8.14 -1.09
N LEU A 1152 -16.57 -9.20 -1.11
CA LEU A 1152 -16.50 -10.19 -2.20
C LEU A 1152 -17.66 -11.22 -2.19
N PRO A 1153 -18.08 -11.78 -3.34
CA PRO A 1153 -19.20 -12.72 -3.48
C PRO A 1153 -19.33 -13.80 -2.39
N ALA A 1154 -20.57 -13.95 -1.90
CA ALA A 1154 -20.98 -15.06 -1.05
C ALA A 1154 -22.10 -15.82 -1.77
N ASP A 1155 -21.71 -16.84 -2.51
CA ASP A 1155 -22.57 -18.00 -2.81
C ASP A 1155 -21.68 -19.14 -3.33
N TYR A 1156 -21.12 -19.91 -2.40
CA TYR A 1156 -20.43 -21.18 -2.71
C TYR A 1156 -20.57 -22.21 -1.56
N PHE A 1157 -21.64 -22.10 -0.77
CA PHE A 1157 -21.99 -23.03 0.30
C PHE A 1157 -23.40 -23.59 0.11
N ASN A 1158 -23.65 -24.25 -1.03
CA ASN A 1158 -24.80 -25.14 -1.19
C ASN A 1158 -24.61 -26.20 -2.32
N LYS A 1159 -23.55 -27.02 -2.20
CA LYS A 1159 -23.56 -28.49 -2.45
C LYS A 1159 -22.19 -29.12 -2.18
#